data_AF-A0A7S0R4G4-F1
#
_entry.id   AF-A0A7S0R4G4-F1
#
_cell.length_a   1.000
_cell.length_b   1.000
_cell.length_c   1.000
_cell.angle_alpha   90.00
_cell.angle_beta   90.00
_cell.angle_gamma   90.00
#
_symmetry.space_group_name_H-M   'P 1'
#
loop_
_entity.id
_entity.type
_entity.pdbx_description
1 polymer ?
#
loop_
_entity_poly.entity_id
_entity_poly.type
_entity_poly.pdbx_seq_one_letter_code
_entity_poly.pdbx_strand_id
1 'polypeptide(L)'
;MRQRVASARLGEDLAEKASRMAASLQSGVTFPEGEAAWKLVLKGSASLALAVGAYCAGVLMVTSFPWFFKLLGYMIMGFAFFGLYDVAIGCSSVSSRRLFGSVEVSRIIGQVSLLVLLKPLQSLHVENLPEQGVGMCRRWVRKLQNLLPLSFSFNALMNSRKDKLGVSGFRIALQFIAVSAFACFFFPAMVMYWGWSGLVRFWLVPYLYMHFQMGTFRKDLTLKEQQRLAAKYSPYNVVKELFMTTFETSSKVVDIARRSLALEKRSQDQSTHPATAPTTSGSAFSSVATSSQPRAHWFNICYLGLVHAGAAFGISLLATKPAAELRPTLLIFLGTYVLGGLGITAGAHRLWAHRSYEATVPMRVLLMIMNSIANQGSILRWARDHRLHHKHVDTPNDPHDATRGFWYSHIGWLLWQKGEEIRAAGRKVHMDDLYADPVVMLQHHHYLLVSSALCYGLPTALGYVYGCAWTAYWVAGVLRYCCLLHATWMVNSAAHLWGYRPYLPDILPAENWLVSFFAVGEGWHNFHHAYPYDYSASEYGFWKINLTTGFLDACAAVGLLSARKKALPRRAGAPPPPRAKLPEYTMADVKACANQAAALMVVDGLVYDVTGFEELHPGGAKILRAYYGKDATRAFRGGTHAHTSVADNLLQEYCVGRLAASASGKDE
;
A
#
# COMPACT_ATOMS: atom_id res chain seq x y z
N MET A 1 29.16 -67.38 39.83
CA MET A 1 27.76 -67.13 40.28
C MET A 1 27.26 -65.70 40.00
N ARG A 2 28.08 -64.63 40.13
CA ARG A 2 27.63 -63.24 39.88
C ARG A 2 27.45 -62.83 38.40
N GLN A 3 28.07 -63.51 37.43
CA GLN A 3 27.83 -63.25 35.99
C GLN A 3 26.57 -63.91 35.42
N ARG A 4 26.08 -65.00 36.02
CA ARG A 4 24.83 -65.68 35.58
C ARG A 4 23.55 -64.99 36.05
N VAL A 5 23.63 -64.20 37.12
CA VAL A 5 22.50 -63.40 37.64
C VAL A 5 22.32 -62.10 36.83
N ALA A 6 23.41 -61.56 36.27
CA ALA A 6 23.36 -60.37 35.41
C ALA A 6 22.78 -60.66 34.01
N SER A 7 23.06 -61.84 33.43
CA SER A 7 22.50 -62.25 32.13
C SER A 7 21.02 -62.65 32.20
N ALA A 8 20.57 -63.21 33.33
CA ALA A 8 19.17 -63.54 33.55
C ALA A 8 18.30 -62.28 33.70
N ARG A 9 18.79 -61.27 34.45
CA ARG A 9 18.09 -59.99 34.62
C ARG A 9 18.06 -59.13 33.36
N LEU A 10 19.08 -59.21 32.49
CA LEU A 10 19.04 -58.53 31.19
C LEU A 10 18.06 -59.19 30.22
N GLY A 11 17.92 -60.53 30.28
CA GLY A 11 16.96 -61.27 29.46
C GLY A 11 15.51 -61.01 29.84
N GLU A 12 15.21 -60.91 31.15
CA GLU A 12 13.87 -60.55 31.65
C GLU A 12 13.51 -59.09 31.34
N ASP A 13 14.45 -58.14 31.49
CA ASP A 13 14.17 -56.71 31.20
C ASP A 13 14.04 -56.43 29.69
N LEU A 14 14.73 -57.19 28.83
CA LEU A 14 14.58 -57.12 27.37
C LEU A 14 13.33 -57.86 26.88
N ALA A 15 12.93 -58.98 27.50
CA ALA A 15 11.68 -59.67 27.20
C ALA A 15 10.47 -58.85 27.67
N GLU A 16 10.56 -58.16 28.82
CA GLU A 16 9.52 -57.26 29.32
C GLU A 16 9.43 -55.98 28.48
N LYS A 17 10.56 -55.40 28.04
CA LYS A 17 10.55 -54.29 27.07
C LYS A 17 10.05 -54.71 25.69
N ALA A 18 10.41 -55.89 25.19
CA ALA A 18 9.91 -56.42 23.92
C ALA A 18 8.42 -56.77 24.00
N SER A 19 7.94 -57.29 25.14
CA SER A 19 6.52 -57.54 25.40
C SER A 19 5.71 -56.24 25.55
N ARG A 20 6.24 -55.21 26.23
CA ARG A 20 5.62 -53.87 26.31
C ARG A 20 5.65 -53.14 24.96
N MET A 21 6.67 -53.36 24.14
CA MET A 21 6.79 -52.78 22.79
C MET A 21 5.91 -53.53 21.77
N ALA A 22 5.77 -54.85 21.91
CA ALA A 22 4.81 -55.66 21.15
C ALA A 22 3.37 -55.37 21.57
N ALA A 23 3.11 -55.17 22.87
CA ALA A 23 1.82 -54.73 23.39
C ALA A 23 1.53 -53.26 23.04
N SER A 24 2.53 -52.39 22.88
CA SER A 24 2.38 -51.02 22.34
C SER A 24 2.10 -51.02 20.83
N LEU A 25 2.66 -51.98 20.08
CA LEU A 25 2.37 -52.21 18.67
C LEU A 25 1.04 -52.95 18.42
N GLN A 26 0.55 -53.76 19.39
CA GLN A 26 -0.72 -54.50 19.34
C GLN A 26 -1.88 -53.82 20.07
N SER A 27 -1.62 -52.92 21.03
CA SER A 27 -2.60 -51.95 21.55
C SER A 27 -2.81 -50.78 20.59
N GLY A 28 -2.82 -51.13 19.30
CA GLY A 28 -3.81 -50.62 18.36
C GLY A 28 -5.00 -50.09 19.14
N VAL A 29 -5.00 -48.77 19.32
CA VAL A 29 -6.23 -48.05 19.56
C VAL A 29 -6.99 -48.27 18.27
N THR A 30 -7.72 -49.38 18.25
CA THR A 30 -8.76 -49.70 17.29
C THR A 30 -9.81 -48.63 17.47
N PHE A 31 -9.56 -47.46 16.89
CA PHE A 31 -10.65 -46.72 16.31
C PHE A 31 -11.28 -47.66 15.29
N PRO A 32 -12.61 -47.74 15.20
CA PRO A 32 -13.27 -48.62 14.23
C PRO A 32 -12.71 -48.28 12.84
N GLU A 33 -11.78 -49.09 12.33
CA GLU A 33 -10.98 -48.76 11.14
C GLU A 33 -11.87 -48.61 9.92
N GLY A 34 -13.02 -49.30 9.90
CA GLY A 34 -14.06 -49.05 8.92
C GLY A 34 -14.64 -47.65 9.06
N GLU A 35 -15.24 -47.30 10.19
CA GLU A 35 -16.03 -46.06 10.31
C GLU A 35 -15.16 -44.79 10.31
N ALA A 36 -13.99 -44.79 10.94
CA ALA A 36 -13.09 -43.64 10.97
C ALA A 36 -12.40 -43.41 9.61
N ALA A 37 -11.98 -44.48 8.92
CA ALA A 37 -11.45 -44.37 7.58
C ALA A 37 -12.54 -43.96 6.59
N TRP A 38 -13.76 -44.53 6.69
CA TRP A 38 -14.90 -44.10 5.87
C TRP A 38 -15.26 -42.63 6.11
N LYS A 39 -15.24 -42.15 7.37
CA LYS A 39 -15.42 -40.73 7.69
C LYS A 39 -14.33 -39.86 7.08
N LEU A 40 -13.08 -40.33 7.02
CA LEU A 40 -11.98 -39.61 6.40
C LEU A 40 -12.13 -39.58 4.87
N VAL A 41 -12.51 -40.70 4.25
CA VAL A 41 -12.81 -40.83 2.81
C VAL A 41 -13.97 -39.93 2.41
N LEU A 42 -15.05 -39.93 3.19
CA LEU A 42 -16.20 -39.06 3.00
C LEU A 42 -15.80 -37.59 3.13
N LYS A 43 -14.97 -37.23 4.13
CA LYS A 43 -14.47 -35.86 4.30
C LYS A 43 -13.56 -35.42 3.14
N GLY A 44 -12.63 -36.27 2.70
CA GLY A 44 -11.74 -35.99 1.57
C GLY A 44 -12.52 -35.82 0.26
N SER A 45 -13.45 -36.75 0.00
CA SER A 45 -14.33 -36.73 -1.18
C SER A 45 -15.26 -35.54 -1.17
N ALA A 46 -15.88 -35.21 -0.04
CA ALA A 46 -16.72 -34.03 0.11
C ALA A 46 -15.93 -32.73 -0.06
N SER A 47 -14.70 -32.65 0.47
CA SER A 47 -13.85 -31.45 0.32
C SER A 47 -13.43 -31.22 -1.12
N LEU A 48 -13.05 -32.29 -1.83
CA LEU A 48 -12.72 -32.22 -3.25
C LEU A 48 -13.95 -31.85 -4.10
N ALA A 49 -15.10 -32.50 -3.85
CA ALA A 49 -16.35 -32.21 -4.55
C ALA A 49 -16.81 -30.77 -4.31
N LEU A 50 -16.68 -30.26 -3.08
CA LEU A 50 -17.01 -28.89 -2.74
C LEU A 50 -16.06 -27.90 -3.41
N ALA A 51 -14.76 -28.18 -3.47
CA ALA A 51 -13.80 -27.33 -4.16
C ALA A 51 -14.09 -27.27 -5.68
N VAL A 52 -14.34 -28.42 -6.31
CA VAL A 52 -14.71 -28.47 -7.74
C VAL A 52 -16.06 -27.79 -7.98
N GLY A 53 -17.07 -28.06 -7.15
CA GLY A 53 -18.39 -27.44 -7.25
C GLY A 53 -18.34 -25.93 -7.05
N ALA A 54 -17.57 -25.44 -6.07
CA ALA A 54 -17.33 -24.02 -5.85
C ALA A 54 -16.60 -23.40 -7.04
N TYR A 55 -15.59 -24.05 -7.60
CA TYR A 55 -14.92 -23.56 -8.80
C TYR A 55 -15.89 -23.43 -9.98
N CYS A 56 -16.70 -24.46 -10.25
CA CYS A 56 -17.73 -24.43 -11.29
C CYS A 56 -18.80 -23.35 -11.05
N ALA A 57 -19.27 -23.19 -9.80
CA ALA A 57 -20.21 -22.13 -9.43
C ALA A 57 -19.60 -20.74 -9.61
N GLY A 58 -18.33 -20.58 -9.23
CA GLY A 58 -17.57 -19.36 -9.45
C GLY A 58 -17.38 -19.03 -10.94
N VAL A 59 -17.04 -20.03 -11.76
CA VAL A 59 -16.98 -19.88 -13.23
C VAL A 59 -18.35 -19.49 -13.78
N LEU A 60 -19.42 -20.16 -13.37
CA LEU A 60 -20.79 -19.83 -13.77
C LEU A 60 -21.16 -18.39 -13.38
N MET A 61 -20.81 -17.95 -12.17
CA MET A 61 -21.03 -16.58 -11.72
C MET A 61 -20.20 -15.57 -12.50
N VAL A 62 -18.93 -15.87 -12.79
CA VAL A 62 -18.06 -14.97 -13.56
C VAL A 62 -18.50 -14.86 -15.02
N THR A 63 -19.03 -15.92 -15.59
CA THR A 63 -19.41 -16.02 -17.01
C THR A 63 -20.86 -15.61 -17.30
N SER A 64 -21.78 -16.03 -16.44
CA SER A 64 -23.22 -16.00 -16.72
C SER A 64 -23.98 -15.00 -15.86
N PHE A 65 -23.40 -14.52 -14.75
CA PHE A 65 -24.07 -13.59 -13.85
C PHE A 65 -23.62 -12.13 -14.09
N PRO A 66 -24.49 -11.16 -13.74
CA PRO A 66 -24.17 -9.73 -13.80
C PRO A 66 -22.88 -9.36 -13.05
N TRP A 67 -22.27 -8.24 -13.44
CA TRP A 67 -20.93 -7.84 -13.02
C TRP A 67 -20.71 -7.77 -11.49
N PHE A 68 -21.73 -7.43 -10.71
CA PHE A 68 -21.64 -7.33 -9.24
C PHE A 68 -21.49 -8.71 -8.57
N PHE A 69 -21.95 -9.79 -9.21
CA PHE A 69 -21.69 -11.16 -8.76
C PHE A 69 -20.31 -11.67 -9.17
N LYS A 70 -19.59 -10.99 -10.08
CA LYS A 70 -18.28 -11.48 -10.56
C LYS A 70 -17.20 -11.40 -9.50
N LEU A 71 -17.22 -10.37 -8.64
CA LEU A 71 -16.29 -10.31 -7.51
C LEU A 71 -16.52 -11.48 -6.55
N LEU A 72 -17.79 -11.76 -6.23
CA LEU A 72 -18.17 -12.92 -5.43
C LEU A 72 -17.77 -14.23 -6.14
N GLY A 73 -17.94 -14.31 -7.45
CA GLY A 73 -17.48 -15.43 -8.28
C GLY A 73 -15.96 -15.63 -8.19
N TYR A 74 -15.14 -14.58 -8.31
CA TYR A 74 -13.69 -14.67 -8.13
C TYR A 74 -13.28 -15.04 -6.71
N MET A 75 -13.98 -14.55 -5.70
CA MET A 75 -13.77 -14.97 -4.30
C MET A 75 -14.06 -16.47 -4.14
N ILE A 76 -15.19 -16.95 -4.66
CA ILE A 76 -15.58 -18.36 -4.63
C ILE A 76 -14.54 -19.23 -5.38
N MET A 77 -14.07 -18.80 -6.55
CA MET A 77 -13.01 -19.49 -7.29
C MET A 77 -11.69 -19.52 -6.52
N GLY A 78 -11.34 -18.43 -5.83
CA GLY A 78 -10.15 -18.37 -5.00
C GLY A 78 -10.24 -19.25 -3.74
N PHE A 79 -11.43 -19.33 -3.11
CA PHE A 79 -11.72 -20.30 -2.04
C PHE A 79 -11.65 -21.74 -2.56
N ALA A 80 -12.08 -22.00 -3.79
CA ALA A 80 -11.94 -23.30 -4.42
C ALA A 80 -10.47 -23.69 -4.65
N PHE A 81 -9.63 -22.75 -5.11
CA PHE A 81 -8.19 -22.96 -5.23
C PHE A 81 -7.52 -23.23 -3.88
N PHE A 82 -7.96 -22.54 -2.82
CA PHE A 82 -7.52 -22.82 -1.46
C PHE A 82 -7.95 -24.21 -0.99
N GLY A 83 -9.19 -24.63 -1.28
CA GLY A 83 -9.68 -25.99 -0.97
C GLY A 83 -8.91 -27.09 -1.71
N LEU A 84 -8.59 -26.89 -3.00
CA LEU A 84 -7.74 -27.80 -3.77
C LEU A 84 -6.33 -27.91 -3.18
N TYR A 85 -5.78 -26.79 -2.71
CA TYR A 85 -4.49 -26.75 -2.03
C TYR A 85 -4.50 -27.53 -0.70
N ASP A 86 -5.55 -27.37 0.11
CA ASP A 86 -5.69 -28.10 1.37
C ASP A 86 -5.92 -29.60 1.17
N VAL A 87 -6.73 -29.99 0.17
CA VAL A 87 -6.90 -31.40 -0.22
C VAL A 87 -5.56 -32.01 -0.65
N ALA A 88 -4.76 -31.26 -1.41
CA ALA A 88 -3.43 -31.70 -1.82
C ALA A 88 -2.47 -31.87 -0.64
N ILE A 89 -2.45 -30.94 0.32
CA ILE A 89 -1.64 -31.07 1.54
C ILE A 89 -2.10 -32.29 2.34
N GLY A 90 -3.42 -32.48 2.50
CA GLY A 90 -4.01 -33.63 3.17
C GLY A 90 -3.60 -34.96 2.52
N CYS A 91 -3.48 -35.02 1.20
CA CYS A 91 -2.97 -36.19 0.49
C CYS A 91 -1.47 -36.44 0.69
N SER A 92 -0.72 -35.39 1.09
CA SER A 92 0.72 -35.47 1.29
C SER A 92 1.11 -35.84 2.73
N SER A 93 0.33 -35.46 3.74
CA SER A 93 0.75 -35.64 5.15
C SER A 93 0.90 -37.11 5.57
N VAL A 94 1.90 -37.38 6.43
CA VAL A 94 2.25 -38.74 6.90
C VAL A 94 1.10 -39.42 7.65
N SER A 95 0.23 -38.64 8.30
CA SER A 95 -0.93 -39.11 9.08
C SER A 95 -2.19 -39.36 8.25
N SER A 96 -2.24 -38.97 6.98
CA SER A 96 -3.47 -38.98 6.16
C SER A 96 -3.29 -39.63 4.78
N ARG A 97 -2.30 -40.52 4.61
CA ARG A 97 -2.03 -41.21 3.33
C ARG A 97 -3.23 -41.97 2.74
N ARG A 98 -4.28 -42.28 3.52
CA ARG A 98 -5.53 -42.92 3.03
C ARG A 98 -6.73 -41.96 3.01
N LEU A 99 -6.53 -40.67 2.73
CA LEU A 99 -7.62 -39.68 2.64
C LEU A 99 -8.72 -40.09 1.65
N PHE A 100 -8.40 -40.90 0.64
CA PHE A 100 -9.35 -41.44 -0.35
C PHE A 100 -9.36 -42.98 -0.38
N GLY A 101 -9.09 -43.64 0.75
CA GLY A 101 -9.22 -45.09 0.91
C GLY A 101 -8.01 -45.88 0.41
N SER A 102 -7.29 -45.37 -0.59
CA SER A 102 -6.01 -45.90 -1.07
C SER A 102 -4.91 -44.83 -1.03
N VAL A 103 -3.68 -45.28 -0.77
CA VAL A 103 -2.47 -44.44 -0.76
C VAL A 103 -2.13 -43.96 -2.16
N GLU A 104 -2.30 -44.82 -3.14
CA GLU A 104 -2.08 -44.56 -4.57
C GLU A 104 -3.11 -43.55 -5.06
N VAL A 105 -4.39 -43.76 -4.74
CA VAL A 105 -5.48 -42.85 -5.10
C VAL A 105 -5.29 -41.48 -4.47
N SER A 106 -4.99 -41.42 -3.17
CA SER A 106 -4.74 -40.14 -2.49
C SER A 106 -3.54 -39.42 -3.09
N ARG A 107 -2.48 -40.14 -3.47
CA ARG A 107 -1.30 -39.56 -4.13
C ARG A 107 -1.65 -38.97 -5.50
N ILE A 108 -2.42 -39.69 -6.32
CA ILE A 108 -2.85 -39.21 -7.64
C ILE A 108 -3.72 -37.96 -7.49
N ILE A 109 -4.72 -37.98 -6.61
CA ILE A 109 -5.62 -36.84 -6.37
C ILE A 109 -4.83 -35.62 -5.87
N GLY A 110 -3.89 -35.82 -4.94
CA GLY A 110 -3.03 -34.76 -4.46
C GLY A 110 -2.14 -34.17 -5.56
N GLN A 111 -1.59 -35.01 -6.45
CA GLN A 111 -0.78 -34.55 -7.58
C GLN A 111 -1.63 -33.74 -8.58
N VAL A 112 -2.78 -34.26 -8.99
CA VAL A 112 -3.69 -33.57 -9.93
C VAL A 112 -4.12 -32.21 -9.38
N SER A 113 -4.46 -32.15 -8.08
CA SER A 113 -4.89 -30.91 -7.42
C SER A 113 -3.78 -29.84 -7.43
N LEU A 114 -2.51 -30.24 -7.28
CA LEU A 114 -1.38 -29.30 -7.34
C LEU A 114 -0.94 -28.96 -8.76
N LEU A 115 -1.15 -29.84 -9.75
CA LEU A 115 -0.87 -29.54 -11.16
C LEU A 115 -1.68 -28.33 -11.63
N VAL A 116 -2.95 -28.23 -11.25
CA VAL A 116 -3.81 -27.06 -11.54
C VAL A 116 -3.23 -25.76 -10.95
N LEU A 117 -2.57 -25.86 -9.80
CA LEU A 117 -1.91 -24.75 -9.11
C LEU A 117 -0.45 -24.54 -9.55
N LEU A 118 0.03 -25.34 -10.51
CA LEU A 118 1.43 -25.41 -10.95
C LEU A 118 2.42 -25.60 -9.79
N LYS A 119 2.05 -26.47 -8.83
CA LYS A 119 2.86 -26.80 -7.66
C LYS A 119 3.29 -28.29 -7.70
N PRO A 120 4.55 -28.61 -7.38
CA PRO A 120 4.96 -30.01 -7.24
C PRO A 120 4.65 -30.55 -5.82
N LEU A 121 4.14 -31.78 -5.73
CA LEU A 121 3.74 -32.42 -4.47
C LEU A 121 4.91 -32.57 -3.46
N GLN A 122 6.13 -32.81 -3.94
CA GLN A 122 7.31 -32.95 -3.06
C GLN A 122 7.80 -31.62 -2.47
N SER A 123 7.44 -30.46 -3.03
CA SER A 123 7.85 -29.16 -2.47
C SER A 123 7.22 -28.86 -1.10
N LEU A 124 6.17 -29.59 -0.74
CA LEU A 124 5.48 -29.48 0.55
C LEU A 124 6.06 -30.42 1.62
N HIS A 125 7.00 -31.30 1.27
CA HIS A 125 7.65 -32.24 2.21
C HIS A 125 9.00 -31.77 2.76
N VAL A 126 9.51 -30.62 2.31
CA VAL A 126 10.78 -30.07 2.80
C VAL A 126 10.52 -29.21 4.04
N GLU A 127 9.98 -29.82 5.08
CA GLU A 127 10.04 -29.24 6.42
C GLU A 127 11.32 -29.75 7.09
N ASN A 128 12.17 -28.81 7.52
CA ASN A 128 13.41 -28.99 8.29
C ASN A 128 14.72 -29.20 7.49
N LEU A 129 15.14 -28.19 6.72
CA LEU A 129 16.59 -27.97 6.55
C LEU A 129 17.02 -26.84 7.51
N PRO A 130 18.01 -27.08 8.40
CA PRO A 130 18.50 -26.04 9.30
C PRO A 130 19.04 -24.85 8.50
N GLU A 131 18.72 -23.64 8.93
CA GLU A 131 19.34 -22.40 8.45
C GLU A 131 20.80 -22.35 8.89
N GLN A 132 21.71 -23.00 8.14
CA GLN A 132 23.14 -22.72 8.31
C GLN A 132 23.84 -22.51 6.96
N GLY A 133 24.29 -21.26 6.78
CA GLY A 133 25.28 -20.81 5.80
C GLY A 133 24.78 -20.67 4.36
N VAL A 134 24.36 -19.47 3.95
CA VAL A 134 23.98 -19.22 2.55
C VAL A 134 24.77 -18.07 1.93
N GLY A 135 25.63 -18.43 0.96
CA GLY A 135 26.47 -17.51 0.18
C GLY A 135 25.71 -16.58 -0.78
N MET A 136 26.42 -15.52 -1.21
CA MET A 136 25.91 -14.34 -1.93
C MET A 136 25.18 -14.65 -3.25
N CYS A 137 25.65 -15.60 -4.05
CA CYS A 137 25.03 -15.95 -5.33
C CYS A 137 23.62 -16.55 -5.16
N ARG A 138 23.37 -17.24 -4.03
CA ARG A 138 22.08 -17.86 -3.71
C ARG A 138 21.05 -16.83 -3.22
N ARG A 139 21.47 -15.67 -2.71
CA ARG A 139 20.58 -14.54 -2.33
C ARG A 139 20.01 -13.81 -3.55
N TRP A 140 20.82 -13.63 -4.59
CA TRP A 140 20.40 -12.99 -5.83
C TRP A 140 19.45 -13.84 -6.65
N VAL A 141 19.74 -15.14 -6.75
CA VAL A 141 18.84 -16.11 -7.39
C VAL A 141 17.49 -16.16 -6.66
N ARG A 142 17.45 -16.07 -5.32
CA ARG A 142 16.21 -16.00 -4.53
C ARG A 142 15.40 -14.71 -4.76
N LYS A 143 16.08 -13.59 -5.02
CA LYS A 143 15.44 -12.32 -5.38
C LYS A 143 14.84 -12.33 -6.78
N LEU A 144 15.52 -12.92 -7.76
CA LEU A 144 15.00 -13.13 -9.12
C LEU A 144 13.83 -14.14 -9.16
N GLN A 145 13.85 -15.13 -8.26
CA GLN A 145 12.80 -16.17 -8.12
C GLN A 145 11.46 -15.63 -7.61
N ASN A 146 11.47 -14.67 -6.68
CA ASN A 146 10.24 -14.07 -6.14
C ASN A 146 9.53 -13.12 -7.12
N LEU A 147 10.15 -12.82 -8.26
CA LEU A 147 9.63 -11.93 -9.30
C LEU A 147 8.98 -12.70 -10.47
N LEU A 148 9.15 -14.02 -10.55
CA LEU A 148 8.66 -14.85 -11.66
C LEU A 148 7.85 -16.06 -11.15
N PRO A 149 6.52 -16.10 -11.37
CA PRO A 149 5.67 -17.21 -10.90
C PRO A 149 5.96 -18.57 -11.58
N LEU A 150 6.79 -18.60 -12.64
CA LEU A 150 7.24 -19.82 -13.33
C LEU A 150 8.48 -20.49 -12.67
N SER A 151 9.13 -19.85 -11.70
CA SER A 151 10.45 -20.29 -11.20
C SER A 151 10.42 -21.38 -10.11
N PHE A 152 9.24 -21.71 -9.57
CA PHE A 152 9.10 -22.57 -8.38
C PHE A 152 9.55 -24.03 -8.60
N SER A 153 9.38 -24.57 -9.81
CA SER A 153 9.75 -25.94 -10.13
C SER A 153 11.28 -26.13 -10.21
N PHE A 154 12.03 -25.10 -10.62
CA PHE A 154 13.49 -25.16 -10.80
C PHE A 154 14.25 -25.21 -9.46
N ASN A 155 13.66 -24.63 -8.39
CA ASN A 155 14.24 -24.59 -7.05
C ASN A 155 14.35 -25.99 -6.42
N ALA A 156 13.38 -26.88 -6.68
CA ALA A 156 13.39 -28.25 -6.19
C ALA A 156 14.46 -29.13 -6.87
N LEU A 157 14.69 -28.94 -8.18
CA LEU A 157 15.75 -29.64 -8.92
C LEU A 157 17.15 -29.23 -8.43
N MET A 158 17.34 -27.95 -8.14
CA MET A 158 18.62 -27.41 -7.65
C MET A 158 18.88 -27.74 -6.18
N ASN A 159 17.84 -27.84 -5.34
CA ASN A 159 17.96 -28.21 -3.92
C ASN A 159 17.97 -29.74 -3.70
N SER A 160 17.43 -30.54 -4.62
CA SER A 160 17.44 -32.02 -4.62
C SER A 160 18.85 -32.63 -4.57
N ARG A 161 19.89 -31.90 -5.01
CA ARG A 161 21.28 -32.37 -4.96
C ARG A 161 21.84 -32.53 -3.53
N LYS A 162 21.07 -32.17 -2.48
CA LYS A 162 21.52 -32.17 -1.09
C LYS A 162 20.71 -33.06 -0.12
N ASP A 163 19.81 -33.92 -0.60
CA ASP A 163 19.04 -34.77 0.32
C ASP A 163 19.88 -35.95 0.85
N LYS A 164 20.17 -35.92 2.16
CA LYS A 164 20.66 -37.05 2.98
C LYS A 164 19.56 -38.08 3.29
N LEU A 165 18.38 -37.99 2.69
CA LEU A 165 17.17 -38.75 3.10
C LEU A 165 16.62 -39.73 2.04
N GLY A 166 17.38 -40.08 1.00
CA GLY A 166 17.03 -41.21 0.12
C GLY A 166 15.77 -41.05 -0.74
N VAL A 167 15.25 -39.82 -0.91
CA VAL A 167 14.21 -39.54 -1.91
C VAL A 167 14.90 -39.36 -3.26
N SER A 168 14.70 -40.29 -4.20
CA SER A 168 15.46 -40.28 -5.46
C SER A 168 15.21 -38.98 -6.24
N GLY A 169 16.29 -38.28 -6.63
CA GLY A 169 16.21 -37.08 -7.49
C GLY A 169 15.45 -37.32 -8.79
N PHE A 170 15.33 -38.58 -9.21
CA PHE A 170 14.45 -39.05 -10.27
C PHE A 170 12.96 -38.69 -10.06
N ARG A 171 12.42 -38.82 -8.84
CA ARG A 171 11.01 -38.47 -8.57
C ARG A 171 10.74 -36.97 -8.66
N ILE A 172 11.70 -36.16 -8.21
CA ILE A 172 11.63 -34.69 -8.32
C ILE A 172 11.71 -34.28 -9.78
N ALA A 173 12.62 -34.88 -10.56
CA ALA A 173 12.71 -34.66 -11.99
C ALA A 173 11.42 -35.06 -12.72
N LEU A 174 10.81 -36.20 -12.37
CA LEU A 174 9.55 -36.65 -12.96
C LEU A 174 8.39 -35.69 -12.66
N GLN A 175 8.29 -35.16 -11.43
CA GLN A 175 7.28 -34.16 -11.07
C GLN A 175 7.53 -32.81 -11.77
N PHE A 176 8.79 -32.39 -11.91
CA PHE A 176 9.15 -31.20 -12.67
C PHE A 176 8.74 -31.31 -14.13
N ILE A 177 9.02 -32.46 -14.76
CA ILE A 177 8.61 -32.75 -16.13
C ILE A 177 7.09 -32.73 -16.25
N ALA A 178 6.36 -33.36 -15.32
CA ALA A 178 4.90 -33.37 -15.31
C ALA A 178 4.29 -31.96 -15.20
N VAL A 179 4.78 -31.12 -14.28
CA VAL A 179 4.31 -29.74 -14.11
C VAL A 179 4.63 -28.90 -15.36
N SER A 180 5.82 -29.06 -15.92
CA SER A 180 6.25 -28.31 -17.11
C SER A 180 5.45 -28.72 -18.35
N ALA A 181 5.25 -30.02 -18.56
CA ALA A 181 4.42 -30.55 -19.63
C ALA A 181 2.96 -30.08 -19.51
N PHE A 182 2.41 -30.11 -18.28
CA PHE A 182 1.07 -29.58 -18.02
C PHE A 182 0.99 -28.09 -18.32
N ALA A 183 1.95 -27.28 -17.86
CA ALA A 183 1.99 -25.84 -18.14
C ALA A 183 2.06 -25.53 -19.64
N CYS A 184 2.92 -26.24 -20.38
CA CYS A 184 3.08 -26.09 -21.82
C CYS A 184 1.81 -26.43 -22.61
N PHE A 185 0.90 -27.23 -22.06
CA PHE A 185 -0.40 -27.49 -22.67
C PHE A 185 -1.49 -26.56 -22.13
N PHE A 186 -1.54 -26.36 -20.82
CA PHE A 186 -2.56 -25.60 -20.11
C PHE A 186 -2.62 -24.13 -20.53
N PHE A 187 -1.48 -23.43 -20.58
CA PHE A 187 -1.47 -22.01 -20.93
C PHE A 187 -1.86 -21.77 -22.39
N PRO A 188 -1.29 -22.49 -23.39
CA PRO A 188 -1.75 -22.36 -24.77
C PRO A 188 -3.21 -22.76 -24.96
N ALA A 189 -3.69 -23.82 -24.31
CA ALA A 189 -5.11 -24.20 -24.39
C ALA A 189 -6.02 -23.10 -23.80
N MET A 190 -5.67 -22.55 -22.64
CA MET A 190 -6.43 -21.45 -22.02
C MET A 190 -6.49 -20.21 -22.93
N VAL A 191 -5.36 -19.85 -23.53
CA VAL A 191 -5.28 -18.71 -24.47
C VAL A 191 -6.01 -19.01 -25.79
N MET A 192 -5.94 -20.24 -26.29
CA MET A 192 -6.60 -20.67 -27.53
C MET A 192 -8.13 -20.66 -27.40
N TYR A 193 -8.69 -21.19 -26.30
CA TYR A 193 -10.13 -21.32 -26.12
C TYR A 193 -10.79 -20.07 -25.52
N TRP A 194 -10.09 -19.29 -24.69
CA TRP A 194 -10.68 -18.16 -23.96
C TRP A 194 -9.87 -16.85 -24.06
N GLY A 195 -8.84 -16.81 -24.91
CA GLY A 195 -7.94 -15.68 -25.05
C GLY A 195 -7.11 -15.40 -23.79
N TRP A 196 -6.29 -14.36 -23.86
CA TRP A 196 -5.54 -13.86 -22.68
C TRP A 196 -6.47 -13.50 -21.51
N SER A 197 -7.70 -13.09 -21.81
CA SER A 197 -8.72 -12.82 -20.79
C SER A 197 -9.12 -14.06 -20.01
N GLY A 198 -9.21 -15.23 -20.63
CA GLY A 198 -9.56 -16.47 -19.94
C GLY A 198 -8.52 -16.86 -18.92
N LEU A 199 -7.25 -16.76 -19.30
CA LEU A 199 -6.13 -17.05 -18.42
C LEU A 199 -6.14 -16.14 -17.16
N VAL A 200 -6.39 -14.85 -17.36
CA VAL A 200 -6.45 -13.89 -16.26
C VAL A 200 -7.66 -14.15 -15.35
N ARG A 201 -8.84 -14.36 -15.95
CA ARG A 201 -10.12 -14.50 -15.23
C ARG A 201 -10.21 -15.81 -14.46
N PHE A 202 -9.81 -16.92 -15.08
CA PHE A 202 -10.12 -18.24 -14.55
C PHE A 202 -8.94 -18.90 -13.82
N TRP A 203 -7.73 -18.36 -13.97
CA TRP A 203 -6.55 -18.91 -13.31
C TRP A 203 -5.78 -17.86 -12.50
N LEU A 204 -5.33 -16.75 -13.11
CA LEU A 204 -4.45 -15.79 -12.41
C LEU A 204 -5.14 -15.09 -11.22
N VAL A 205 -6.34 -14.54 -11.40
CA VAL A 205 -7.07 -13.84 -10.33
C VAL A 205 -7.45 -14.77 -9.17
N PRO A 206 -8.05 -15.95 -9.39
CA PRO A 206 -8.29 -16.93 -8.33
C PRO A 206 -7.01 -17.37 -7.60
N TYR A 207 -5.91 -17.55 -8.35
CA TYR A 207 -4.60 -17.89 -7.79
C TYR A 207 -4.04 -16.80 -6.89
N LEU A 208 -4.09 -15.54 -7.31
CA LEU A 208 -3.67 -14.40 -6.50
C LEU A 208 -4.53 -14.25 -5.24
N TYR A 209 -5.84 -14.50 -5.34
CA TYR A 209 -6.73 -14.47 -4.19
C TYR A 209 -6.42 -15.57 -3.18
N MET A 210 -6.21 -16.82 -3.64
CA MET A 210 -5.74 -17.91 -2.77
C MET A 210 -4.44 -17.53 -2.06
N HIS A 211 -3.46 -16.96 -2.77
CA HIS A 211 -2.20 -16.49 -2.16
C HIS A 211 -2.40 -15.37 -1.17
N PHE A 212 -3.28 -14.41 -1.46
CA PHE A 212 -3.65 -13.35 -0.54
C PHE A 212 -4.27 -13.92 0.75
N GLN A 213 -5.17 -14.90 0.65
CA GLN A 213 -5.74 -15.60 1.80
C GLN A 213 -4.67 -16.33 2.61
N MET A 214 -3.79 -17.08 1.95
CA MET A 214 -2.67 -17.76 2.61
C MET A 214 -1.74 -16.77 3.32
N GLY A 215 -1.43 -15.63 2.69
CA GLY A 215 -0.55 -14.61 3.26
C GLY A 215 -1.18 -13.79 4.39
N THR A 216 -2.51 -13.69 4.42
CA THR A 216 -3.25 -12.87 5.39
C THR A 216 -3.67 -13.67 6.63
N PHE A 217 -4.05 -14.94 6.46
CA PHE A 217 -4.62 -15.75 7.55
C PHE A 217 -3.68 -16.87 8.07
N ARG A 218 -2.49 -17.07 7.48
CA ARG A 218 -1.54 -18.13 7.89
C ARG A 218 -0.11 -17.63 8.18
N LYS A 219 0.05 -16.42 8.73
CA LYS A 219 1.34 -16.07 9.33
C LYS A 219 1.36 -16.63 10.76
N ASP A 220 2.20 -17.65 10.97
CA ASP A 220 2.71 -18.09 12.29
C ASP A 220 1.99 -19.24 13.03
N LEU A 221 1.54 -20.29 12.32
CA LEU A 221 0.92 -21.47 12.97
C LEU A 221 1.65 -22.78 12.63
N THR A 222 1.88 -23.63 13.62
CA THR A 222 2.48 -24.97 13.42
C THR A 222 1.51 -25.92 12.69
N LEU A 223 2.01 -26.95 11.99
CA LEU A 223 1.19 -27.88 11.18
C LEU A 223 0.04 -28.52 12.00
N LYS A 224 0.26 -28.80 13.29
CA LYS A 224 -0.76 -29.34 14.22
C LYS A 224 -1.86 -28.32 14.55
N GLU A 225 -1.49 -27.05 14.70
CA GLU A 225 -2.46 -25.95 14.92
C GLU A 225 -3.22 -25.64 13.64
N GLN A 226 -2.55 -25.70 12.47
CA GLN A 226 -3.19 -25.58 11.17
C GLN A 226 -4.28 -26.65 10.95
N GLN A 227 -4.05 -27.90 11.36
CA GLN A 227 -5.04 -28.98 11.27
C GLN A 227 -6.22 -28.82 12.24
N ARG A 228 -5.97 -28.36 13.48
CA ARG A 228 -7.03 -28.03 14.45
C ARG A 228 -7.88 -26.84 13.99
N LEU A 229 -7.25 -25.82 13.41
CA LEU A 229 -7.91 -24.63 12.88
C LEU A 229 -8.69 -24.93 11.61
N ALA A 230 -8.19 -25.78 10.70
CA ALA A 230 -8.94 -26.21 9.52
C ALA A 230 -10.22 -26.99 9.87
N ALA A 231 -10.19 -27.76 10.97
CA ALA A 231 -11.39 -28.43 11.48
C ALA A 231 -12.37 -27.45 12.17
N LYS A 232 -11.85 -26.44 12.87
CA LYS A 232 -12.64 -25.40 13.56
C LYS A 232 -13.25 -24.36 12.60
N TYR A 233 -12.49 -23.95 11.59
CA TYR A 233 -12.81 -22.92 10.58
C TYR A 233 -13.06 -23.51 9.19
N SER A 234 -13.52 -24.77 9.13
CA SER A 234 -14.06 -25.35 7.91
C SER A 234 -15.08 -24.39 7.28
N PRO A 235 -15.14 -24.26 5.93
CA PRO A 235 -16.11 -23.42 5.24
C PRO A 235 -17.55 -23.63 5.73
N TYR A 236 -17.89 -24.86 6.14
CA TYR A 236 -19.16 -25.20 6.78
C TYR A 236 -19.39 -24.46 8.10
N ASN A 237 -18.39 -24.41 8.98
CA ASN A 237 -18.50 -23.74 10.29
C ASN A 237 -18.40 -22.22 10.18
N VAL A 238 -17.59 -21.71 9.25
CA VAL A 238 -17.46 -20.25 9.02
C VAL A 238 -18.73 -19.69 8.41
N VAL A 239 -19.32 -20.36 7.41
CA VAL A 239 -20.61 -19.94 6.83
C VAL A 239 -21.74 -20.08 7.84
N LYS A 240 -21.75 -21.15 8.66
CA LYS A 240 -22.72 -21.34 9.75
C LYS A 240 -22.59 -20.27 10.83
N GLU A 241 -21.38 -19.95 11.28
CA GLU A 241 -21.10 -18.89 12.26
C GLU A 241 -21.40 -17.50 11.70
N LEU A 242 -21.05 -17.20 10.45
CA LEU A 242 -21.40 -15.92 9.82
C LEU A 242 -22.92 -15.77 9.72
N PHE A 243 -23.63 -16.83 9.34
CA PHE A 243 -25.09 -16.80 9.22
C PHE A 243 -25.77 -16.63 10.59
N MET A 244 -25.32 -17.37 11.61
CA MET A 244 -25.87 -17.28 12.98
C MET A 244 -25.48 -15.98 13.69
N THR A 245 -24.24 -15.51 13.53
CA THR A 245 -23.76 -14.26 14.12
C THR A 245 -24.41 -13.06 13.46
N THR A 246 -24.60 -13.07 12.13
CA THR A 246 -25.30 -11.97 11.45
C THR A 246 -26.74 -11.89 11.94
N PHE A 247 -27.43 -13.02 12.13
CA PHE A 247 -28.82 -13.07 12.60
C PHE A 247 -28.97 -12.69 14.10
N GLU A 248 -28.11 -13.21 14.98
CA GLU A 248 -28.10 -12.87 16.40
C GLU A 248 -27.67 -11.42 16.68
N THR A 249 -26.69 -10.91 15.94
CA THR A 249 -26.20 -9.53 16.13
C THR A 249 -27.24 -8.52 15.65
N SER A 250 -27.96 -8.81 14.55
CA SER A 250 -29.10 -7.97 14.14
C SER A 250 -30.26 -8.02 15.14
N SER A 251 -30.51 -9.15 15.80
CA SER A 251 -31.55 -9.28 16.83
C SER A 251 -31.18 -8.54 18.13
N LYS A 252 -29.95 -8.74 18.63
CA LYS A 252 -29.46 -8.11 19.88
C LYS A 252 -29.28 -6.60 19.75
N VAL A 253 -28.85 -6.10 18.59
CA VAL A 253 -28.70 -4.65 18.34
C VAL A 253 -30.06 -3.96 18.27
N VAL A 254 -31.09 -4.61 17.72
CA VAL A 254 -32.47 -4.08 17.70
C VAL A 254 -33.09 -4.07 19.11
N ASP A 255 -32.82 -5.09 19.93
CA ASP A 255 -33.31 -5.16 21.31
C ASP A 255 -32.58 -4.17 22.25
N ILE A 256 -31.27 -3.98 22.08
CA ILE A 256 -30.51 -2.97 22.83
C ILE A 256 -30.98 -1.56 22.43
N ALA A 257 -31.18 -1.30 21.14
CA ALA A 257 -31.70 0.00 20.66
C ALA A 257 -33.11 0.30 21.21
N ARG A 258 -34.01 -0.70 21.28
CA ARG A 258 -35.34 -0.54 21.90
C ARG A 258 -35.27 -0.28 23.40
N ARG A 259 -34.39 -0.97 24.13
CA ARG A 259 -34.23 -0.79 25.59
C ARG A 259 -33.60 0.56 25.93
N SER A 260 -32.62 1.02 25.15
CA SER A 260 -32.02 2.35 25.30
C SER A 260 -33.04 3.46 25.04
N LEU A 261 -33.86 3.34 23.98
CA LEU A 261 -34.94 4.31 23.71
C LEU A 261 -36.01 4.34 24.81
N ALA A 262 -36.33 3.17 25.40
CA ALA A 262 -37.30 3.08 26.50
C ALA A 262 -36.76 3.69 27.81
N LEU A 263 -35.45 3.57 28.07
CA LEU A 263 -34.79 4.18 29.23
C LEU A 263 -34.65 5.70 29.09
N GLU A 264 -34.38 6.19 27.88
CA GLU A 264 -34.26 7.62 27.58
C GLU A 264 -35.61 8.34 27.69
N LYS A 265 -36.71 7.70 27.24
CA LYS A 265 -38.08 8.19 27.49
C LYS A 265 -38.43 8.26 28.98
N ARG A 266 -37.97 7.29 29.76
CA ARG A 266 -38.28 7.20 31.20
C ARG A 266 -37.49 8.20 32.04
N SER A 267 -36.28 8.59 31.61
CA SER A 267 -35.48 9.62 32.31
C SER A 267 -35.94 11.04 31.98
N GLN A 268 -36.47 11.27 30.76
CA GLN A 268 -37.07 12.55 30.39
C GLN A 268 -38.35 12.85 31.18
N ASP A 269 -39.22 11.86 31.39
CA ASP A 269 -40.45 12.02 32.19
C ASP A 269 -40.20 12.25 33.70
N GLN A 270 -38.99 11.95 34.21
CA GLN A 270 -38.66 12.11 35.64
C GLN A 270 -37.93 13.42 35.98
N SER A 271 -37.58 14.26 35.01
CA SER A 271 -36.69 15.42 35.23
C SER A 271 -37.36 16.81 35.28
N THR A 272 -38.70 16.89 35.30
CA THR A 272 -39.42 18.19 35.40
C THR A 272 -39.99 18.47 36.79
N HIS A 273 -39.44 19.54 37.43
CA HIS A 273 -39.98 20.46 38.47
C HIS A 273 -39.37 20.42 39.92
N PRO A 274 -39.39 21.54 40.70
CA PRO A 274 -38.47 22.69 40.62
C PRO A 274 -37.94 23.15 42.02
N ALA A 275 -37.00 24.14 42.05
CA ALA A 275 -36.93 25.29 42.98
C ALA A 275 -35.55 25.64 43.61
N THR A 276 -35.24 26.95 43.47
CA THR A 276 -34.57 27.92 44.38
C THR A 276 -33.05 27.89 44.69
N ALA A 277 -32.42 29.02 44.35
CA ALA A 277 -31.09 29.55 44.71
C ALA A 277 -31.05 30.03 46.20
N PRO A 278 -29.95 30.58 46.82
CA PRO A 278 -28.77 31.24 46.20
C PRO A 278 -27.36 31.15 46.89
N THR A 279 -26.35 31.73 46.19
CA THR A 279 -25.06 32.37 46.66
C THR A 279 -23.99 31.50 47.37
N THR A 280 -22.67 31.55 47.11
CA THR A 280 -21.72 32.66 46.88
C THR A 280 -20.43 32.22 46.13
N SER A 281 -19.71 33.25 45.66
CA SER A 281 -18.43 33.40 44.92
C SER A 281 -17.22 32.47 45.15
N GLY A 282 -16.48 32.20 44.06
CA GLY A 282 -15.07 31.78 44.11
C GLY A 282 -14.46 31.39 42.75
N SER A 283 -13.96 32.39 41.99
CA SER A 283 -12.87 32.30 40.99
C SER A 283 -12.75 31.03 40.13
N ALA A 284 -13.37 31.02 38.95
CA ALA A 284 -13.21 29.98 37.93
C ALA A 284 -11.86 30.07 37.21
N PHE A 285 -11.06 29.01 37.35
CA PHE A 285 -10.02 28.63 36.40
C PHE A 285 -10.67 28.50 35.01
N SER A 286 -10.15 29.24 34.03
CA SER A 286 -10.58 29.16 32.63
C SER A 286 -10.49 27.70 32.16
N SER A 287 -11.65 27.08 31.97
CA SER A 287 -11.74 25.74 31.38
C SER A 287 -11.21 25.77 29.95
N VAL A 288 -10.25 24.89 29.69
CA VAL A 288 -9.77 24.57 28.34
C VAL A 288 -10.99 24.11 27.53
N ALA A 289 -11.22 24.79 26.41
CA ALA A 289 -12.32 24.49 25.50
C ALA A 289 -12.32 23.00 25.13
N THR A 290 -13.44 22.34 25.42
CA THR A 290 -13.71 20.96 25.02
C THR A 290 -13.67 20.85 23.50
N SER A 291 -12.83 19.96 22.96
CA SER A 291 -12.73 19.70 21.53
C SER A 291 -14.09 19.28 20.97
N SER A 292 -14.67 20.09 20.09
CA SER A 292 -15.94 19.79 19.42
C SER A 292 -15.83 18.49 18.63
N GLN A 293 -16.79 17.57 18.79
CA GLN A 293 -16.91 16.36 17.97
C GLN A 293 -16.82 16.69 16.48
N PRO A 294 -16.10 15.89 15.67
CA PRO A 294 -15.93 16.16 14.24
C PRO A 294 -17.30 16.17 13.54
N ARG A 295 -17.55 17.19 12.72
CA ARG A 295 -18.80 17.35 11.95
C ARG A 295 -18.67 16.71 10.58
N ALA A 296 -19.68 15.95 10.16
CA ALA A 296 -19.71 15.32 8.84
C ALA A 296 -19.77 16.38 7.71
N HIS A 297 -19.11 16.10 6.59
CA HIS A 297 -19.14 16.92 5.38
C HIS A 297 -20.15 16.35 4.37
N TRP A 298 -21.44 16.52 4.65
CA TRP A 298 -22.54 15.88 3.90
C TRP A 298 -22.47 16.04 2.38
N PHE A 299 -22.11 17.23 1.88
CA PHE A 299 -21.95 17.43 0.44
C PHE A 299 -20.89 16.48 -0.15
N ASN A 300 -19.75 16.28 0.52
CA ASN A 300 -18.69 15.42 0.03
C ASN A 300 -19.10 13.95 0.14
N ILE A 301 -19.76 13.57 1.24
CA ILE A 301 -20.29 12.22 1.43
C ILE A 301 -21.25 11.85 0.29
N CYS A 302 -22.22 12.72 -0.01
CA CYS A 302 -23.17 12.48 -1.09
C CYS A 302 -22.49 12.50 -2.46
N TYR A 303 -21.67 13.52 -2.75
CA TYR A 303 -21.01 13.66 -4.05
C TYR A 303 -20.05 12.48 -4.33
N LEU A 304 -19.17 12.14 -3.38
CA LEU A 304 -18.27 11.00 -3.54
C LEU A 304 -19.06 9.69 -3.60
N GLY A 305 -20.10 9.52 -2.80
CA GLY A 305 -20.99 8.36 -2.88
C GLY A 305 -21.60 8.18 -4.27
N LEU A 306 -22.12 9.26 -4.87
CA LEU A 306 -22.66 9.26 -6.23
C LEU A 306 -21.59 8.97 -7.29
N VAL A 307 -20.39 9.51 -7.13
CA VAL A 307 -19.25 9.23 -8.03
C VAL A 307 -18.88 7.74 -7.98
N HIS A 308 -18.83 7.12 -6.80
CA HIS A 308 -18.51 5.68 -6.67
C HIS A 308 -19.64 4.81 -7.23
N ALA A 309 -20.91 5.16 -6.97
CA ALA A 309 -22.05 4.47 -7.57
C ALA A 309 -22.06 4.58 -9.10
N GLY A 310 -21.78 5.77 -9.64
CA GLY A 310 -21.64 6.01 -11.06
C GLY A 310 -20.44 5.29 -11.68
N ALA A 311 -19.32 5.17 -10.95
CA ALA A 311 -18.16 4.39 -11.37
C ALA A 311 -18.48 2.89 -11.45
N ALA A 312 -19.20 2.35 -10.46
CA ALA A 312 -19.75 0.99 -10.50
C ALA A 312 -20.64 0.78 -11.74
N PHE A 313 -21.51 1.74 -12.07
CA PHE A 313 -22.27 1.70 -13.30
C PHE A 313 -21.38 1.77 -14.55
N GLY A 314 -20.37 2.62 -14.59
CA GLY A 314 -19.38 2.66 -15.68
C GLY A 314 -18.66 1.32 -15.88
N ILE A 315 -18.28 0.62 -14.80
CA ILE A 315 -17.71 -0.73 -14.86
C ILE A 315 -18.68 -1.71 -15.52
N SER A 316 -19.99 -1.60 -15.23
CA SER A 316 -21.01 -2.43 -15.87
C SER A 316 -21.08 -2.24 -17.38
N LEU A 317 -20.83 -1.02 -17.87
CA LEU A 317 -20.82 -0.70 -19.30
C LEU A 317 -19.63 -1.33 -20.02
N LEU A 318 -18.49 -1.49 -19.35
CA LEU A 318 -17.34 -2.22 -19.90
C LEU A 318 -17.66 -3.68 -20.26
N ALA A 319 -18.65 -4.28 -19.58
CA ALA A 319 -19.07 -5.66 -19.82
C ALA A 319 -20.23 -5.79 -20.82
N THR A 320 -21.01 -4.73 -21.03
CA THR A 320 -22.28 -4.80 -21.78
C THR A 320 -22.24 -4.06 -23.12
N LYS A 321 -21.33 -3.10 -23.30
CA LYS A 321 -21.21 -2.32 -24.53
C LYS A 321 -20.37 -3.01 -25.61
N PRO A 322 -20.70 -2.83 -26.89
CA PRO A 322 -19.93 -3.44 -27.98
C PRO A 322 -18.52 -2.86 -28.07
N ALA A 323 -17.59 -3.65 -28.61
CA ALA A 323 -16.19 -3.23 -28.77
C ALA A 323 -16.03 -1.93 -29.59
N ALA A 324 -16.95 -1.66 -30.52
CA ALA A 324 -16.95 -0.44 -31.33
C ALA A 324 -17.15 0.84 -30.48
N GLU A 325 -17.97 0.79 -29.43
CA GLU A 325 -18.12 1.91 -28.48
C GLU A 325 -17.00 1.94 -27.44
N LEU A 326 -16.54 0.75 -27.00
CA LEU A 326 -15.56 0.64 -25.92
C LEU A 326 -14.15 1.07 -26.34
N ARG A 327 -13.71 0.75 -27.56
CA ARG A 327 -12.36 1.12 -28.05
C ARG A 327 -12.09 2.63 -27.98
N PRO A 328 -12.89 3.52 -28.61
CA PRO A 328 -12.67 4.96 -28.51
C PRO A 328 -12.85 5.45 -27.06
N THR A 329 -13.82 4.91 -26.33
CA THR A 329 -14.05 5.27 -24.92
C THR A 329 -12.83 4.97 -24.04
N LEU A 330 -12.18 3.81 -24.22
CA LEU A 330 -11.01 3.42 -23.43
C LEU A 330 -9.76 4.24 -23.79
N LEU A 331 -9.62 4.67 -25.05
CA LEU A 331 -8.57 5.60 -25.45
C LEU A 331 -8.78 6.98 -24.82
N ILE A 332 -10.02 7.49 -24.82
CA ILE A 332 -10.39 8.73 -24.13
C ILE A 332 -10.15 8.59 -22.62
N PHE A 333 -10.53 7.46 -22.02
CA PHE A 333 -10.26 7.14 -20.62
C PHE A 333 -8.76 7.24 -20.32
N LEU A 334 -7.91 6.54 -21.07
CA LEU A 334 -6.47 6.50 -20.82
C LEU A 334 -5.83 7.87 -21.03
N GLY A 335 -6.19 8.56 -22.12
CA GLY A 335 -5.69 9.90 -22.42
C GLY A 335 -6.05 10.90 -21.33
N THR A 336 -7.33 10.97 -20.95
CA THR A 336 -7.78 11.89 -19.89
C THR A 336 -7.32 11.50 -18.50
N TYR A 337 -7.06 10.21 -18.22
CA TYR A 337 -6.43 9.75 -16.99
C TYR A 337 -4.99 10.27 -16.87
N VAL A 338 -4.19 10.09 -17.92
CA VAL A 338 -2.79 10.56 -17.93
C VAL A 338 -2.74 12.08 -17.89
N LEU A 339 -3.56 12.78 -18.68
CA LEU A 339 -3.62 14.24 -18.67
C LEU A 339 -4.05 14.78 -17.30
N GLY A 340 -5.10 14.21 -16.70
CA GLY A 340 -5.51 14.58 -15.35
C GLY A 340 -4.41 14.31 -14.31
N GLY A 341 -3.77 13.14 -14.38
CA GLY A 341 -2.63 12.80 -13.55
C GLY A 341 -1.51 13.84 -13.66
N LEU A 342 -1.06 14.17 -14.88
CA LEU A 342 -0.05 15.21 -15.13
C LEU A 342 -0.49 16.59 -14.61
N GLY A 343 -1.77 16.93 -14.71
CA GLY A 343 -2.32 18.16 -14.14
C GLY A 343 -2.19 18.25 -12.61
N ILE A 344 -2.25 17.12 -11.92
CA ILE A 344 -1.97 17.04 -10.48
C ILE A 344 -0.47 17.05 -10.23
N THR A 345 0.28 16.16 -10.87
CA THR A 345 1.69 15.90 -10.58
C THR A 345 2.61 17.01 -11.12
N ALA A 346 2.63 17.24 -12.44
CA ALA A 346 3.44 18.30 -13.04
C ALA A 346 2.94 19.69 -12.63
N GLY A 347 1.62 19.88 -12.52
CA GLY A 347 0.98 21.14 -12.19
C GLY A 347 0.87 21.39 -10.69
N ALA A 348 -0.26 21.02 -10.09
CA ALA A 348 -0.62 21.39 -8.72
C ALA A 348 0.47 21.07 -7.69
N HIS A 349 1.13 19.93 -7.85
CA HIS A 349 2.16 19.44 -6.95
C HIS A 349 3.53 20.07 -7.20
N ARG A 350 4.19 19.73 -8.31
CA ARG A 350 5.60 20.09 -8.53
C ARG A 350 5.80 21.56 -8.90
N LEU A 351 4.89 22.15 -9.67
CA LEU A 351 4.97 23.56 -10.06
C LEU A 351 4.43 24.48 -8.96
N TRP A 352 3.14 24.37 -8.65
CA TRP A 352 2.49 25.36 -7.78
C TRP A 352 2.70 25.09 -6.30
N ALA A 353 2.64 23.85 -5.81
CA ALA A 353 2.86 23.60 -4.38
C ALA A 353 4.34 23.74 -4.00
N HIS A 354 5.25 23.20 -4.81
CA HIS A 354 6.69 23.08 -4.49
C HIS A 354 7.65 24.00 -5.23
N ARG A 355 7.23 24.69 -6.30
CA ARG A 355 8.09 25.61 -7.08
C ARG A 355 9.42 24.96 -7.50
N SER A 356 9.33 23.72 -7.97
CA SER A 356 10.49 22.89 -8.33
C SER A 356 11.05 23.21 -9.73
N TYR A 357 10.31 23.98 -10.54
CA TYR A 357 10.71 24.49 -11.84
C TYR A 357 9.90 25.75 -12.19
N GLU A 358 10.30 26.44 -13.26
CA GLU A 358 9.59 27.60 -13.79
C GLU A 358 8.92 27.25 -15.12
N ALA A 359 7.70 27.73 -15.35
CA ALA A 359 6.95 27.43 -16.57
C ALA A 359 6.47 28.70 -17.27
N THR A 360 6.55 28.70 -18.60
CA THR A 360 5.99 29.78 -19.44
C THR A 360 4.46 29.89 -19.25
N VAL A 361 3.86 31.03 -19.61
CA VAL A 361 2.40 31.22 -19.51
C VAL A 361 1.62 30.13 -20.27
N PRO A 362 1.97 29.76 -21.53
CA PRO A 362 1.30 28.67 -22.23
C PRO A 362 1.36 27.34 -21.48
N MET A 363 2.51 27.01 -20.88
CA MET A 363 2.67 25.81 -20.08
C MET A 363 1.80 25.82 -18.82
N ARG A 364 1.73 26.97 -18.12
CA ARG A 364 0.85 27.13 -16.96
C ARG A 364 -0.63 26.96 -17.32
N VAL A 365 -1.07 27.54 -18.45
CA VAL A 365 -2.45 27.39 -18.94
C VAL A 365 -2.74 25.92 -19.29
N LEU A 366 -1.82 25.24 -19.98
CA LEU A 366 -1.95 23.82 -20.30
C LEU A 366 -2.08 22.96 -19.04
N LEU A 367 -1.20 23.15 -18.06
CA LEU A 367 -1.24 22.43 -16.80
C LEU A 367 -2.51 22.73 -15.98
N MET A 368 -3.03 23.95 -16.08
CA MET A 368 -4.29 24.34 -15.44
C MET A 368 -5.48 23.61 -16.05
N ILE A 369 -5.55 23.51 -17.39
CA ILE A 369 -6.56 22.73 -18.10
C ILE A 369 -6.47 21.24 -17.71
N MET A 370 -5.25 20.68 -17.72
CA MET A 370 -4.99 19.31 -17.29
C MET A 370 -5.41 19.08 -15.83
N ASN A 371 -5.12 20.02 -14.93
CA ASN A 371 -5.54 19.95 -13.53
C ASN A 371 -7.07 19.95 -13.39
N SER A 372 -7.76 20.76 -14.19
CA SER A 372 -9.23 20.79 -14.22
C SER A 372 -9.85 19.50 -14.75
N ILE A 373 -9.18 18.72 -15.60
CA ILE A 373 -9.62 17.35 -15.96
C ILE A 373 -9.58 16.42 -14.73
N ALA A 374 -8.62 16.60 -13.82
CA ALA A 374 -8.51 15.78 -12.61
C ALA A 374 -9.57 16.10 -11.55
N ASN A 375 -10.08 17.34 -11.52
CA ASN A 375 -11.18 17.78 -10.66
C ASN A 375 -10.98 17.49 -9.16
N GLN A 376 -9.78 17.73 -8.62
CA GLN A 376 -9.44 17.45 -7.22
C GLN A 376 -9.37 18.70 -6.31
N GLY A 377 -10.17 19.72 -6.63
CA GLY A 377 -10.12 21.04 -6.02
C GLY A 377 -9.32 22.04 -6.86
N SER A 378 -9.57 23.33 -6.65
CA SER A 378 -8.81 24.39 -7.33
C SER A 378 -7.33 24.31 -6.97
N ILE A 379 -6.45 24.68 -7.89
CA ILE A 379 -4.98 24.68 -7.69
C ILE A 379 -4.61 25.36 -6.38
N LEU A 380 -5.20 26.54 -6.10
CA LEU A 380 -4.98 27.30 -4.87
C LEU A 380 -5.27 26.49 -3.59
N ARG A 381 -6.44 25.85 -3.52
CA ARG A 381 -6.86 25.05 -2.34
C ARG A 381 -6.02 23.79 -2.19
N TRP A 382 -5.73 23.11 -3.31
CA TRP A 382 -4.92 21.89 -3.34
C TRP A 382 -3.50 22.19 -2.84
N ALA A 383 -2.86 23.22 -3.40
CA ALA A 383 -1.50 23.60 -3.01
C ALA A 383 -1.41 24.08 -1.56
N ARG A 384 -2.42 24.81 -1.04
CA ARG A 384 -2.47 25.17 0.38
C ARG A 384 -2.49 23.93 1.28
N ASP A 385 -3.38 22.99 0.99
CA ASP A 385 -3.52 21.77 1.78
C ASP A 385 -2.26 20.89 1.69
N HIS A 386 -1.61 20.84 0.53
CA HIS A 386 -0.35 20.12 0.30
C HIS A 386 0.85 20.76 1.02
N ARG A 387 0.98 22.09 0.98
CA ARG A 387 1.99 22.83 1.74
C ARG A 387 1.78 22.65 3.25
N LEU A 388 0.52 22.62 3.71
CA LEU A 388 0.19 22.34 5.10
C LEU A 388 0.60 20.91 5.50
N HIS A 389 0.31 19.93 4.63
CA HIS A 389 0.73 18.54 4.81
C HIS A 389 2.24 18.43 4.98
N HIS A 390 3.06 18.98 4.09
CA HIS A 390 4.53 18.92 4.25
C HIS A 390 5.03 19.60 5.52
N LYS A 391 4.37 20.67 5.97
CA LYS A 391 4.76 21.39 7.19
C LYS A 391 4.44 20.61 8.47
N HIS A 392 3.37 19.81 8.44
CA HIS A 392 2.81 19.14 9.60
C HIS A 392 2.64 17.64 9.39
N VAL A 393 3.45 17.04 8.51
CA VAL A 393 3.30 15.67 8.01
C VAL A 393 3.05 14.68 9.14
N ASP A 394 1.94 13.95 9.04
CA ASP A 394 1.56 12.91 10.01
C ASP A 394 1.48 13.39 11.47
N THR A 395 1.12 14.66 11.66
CA THR A 395 0.74 15.24 12.96
C THR A 395 -0.76 15.59 12.96
N PRO A 396 -1.38 15.90 14.12
CA PRO A 396 -2.79 16.29 14.17
C PRO A 396 -3.18 17.51 13.31
N ASN A 397 -2.20 18.34 12.90
CA ASN A 397 -2.42 19.48 12.02
C ASN A 397 -2.36 19.14 10.52
N ASP A 398 -2.01 17.90 10.16
CA ASP A 398 -2.05 17.39 8.80
C ASP A 398 -3.51 17.10 8.38
N PRO A 399 -4.01 17.68 7.27
CA PRO A 399 -5.34 17.36 6.77
C PRO A 399 -5.61 15.86 6.61
N HIS A 400 -4.62 15.09 6.15
CA HIS A 400 -4.75 13.67 5.83
C HIS A 400 -3.76 12.80 6.60
N ASP A 401 -3.52 13.18 7.86
CA ASP A 401 -2.72 12.45 8.86
C ASP A 401 -2.84 10.92 8.76
N ALA A 402 -1.76 10.25 8.34
CA ALA A 402 -1.76 8.80 8.16
C ALA A 402 -1.71 8.03 9.49
N THR A 403 -1.37 8.68 10.62
CA THR A 403 -1.39 8.04 11.95
C THR A 403 -2.80 7.65 12.38
N ARG A 404 -3.82 8.31 11.84
CA ARG A 404 -5.25 7.98 12.03
C ARG A 404 -5.71 6.75 11.23
N GLY A 405 -4.80 6.14 10.47
CA GLY A 405 -5.02 4.90 9.74
C GLY A 405 -5.40 5.09 8.27
N PHE A 406 -5.30 3.99 7.52
CA PHE A 406 -5.45 3.97 6.06
C PHE A 406 -6.73 4.64 5.56
N TRP A 407 -7.89 4.32 6.16
CA TRP A 407 -9.16 4.85 5.66
C TRP A 407 -9.31 6.35 5.87
N TYR A 408 -8.74 6.89 6.95
CA TYR A 408 -8.77 8.33 7.19
C TYR A 408 -7.92 9.07 6.15
N SER A 409 -6.66 8.69 5.98
CA SER A 409 -5.74 9.34 5.04
C SER A 409 -6.11 9.11 3.57
N HIS A 410 -6.79 7.99 3.25
CA HIS A 410 -7.23 7.70 1.88
C HIS A 410 -8.45 8.54 1.47
N ILE A 411 -9.55 8.50 2.23
CA ILE A 411 -10.80 9.19 1.86
C ILE A 411 -11.47 9.87 3.05
N GLY A 412 -11.31 9.36 4.26
CA GLY A 412 -12.02 9.81 5.45
C GLY A 412 -11.82 11.29 5.76
N TRP A 413 -10.62 11.85 5.51
CA TRP A 413 -10.34 13.27 5.70
C TRP A 413 -11.21 14.21 4.84
N LEU A 414 -11.78 13.71 3.73
CA LEU A 414 -12.72 14.45 2.89
C LEU A 414 -14.17 14.33 3.38
N LEU A 415 -14.48 13.30 4.18
CA LEU A 415 -15.83 13.01 4.69
C LEU A 415 -16.17 13.81 5.96
N TRP A 416 -15.15 14.36 6.62
CA TRP A 416 -15.29 15.17 7.82
C TRP A 416 -14.86 16.61 7.56
N GLN A 417 -15.50 17.56 8.22
CA GLN A 417 -15.03 18.94 8.23
C GLN A 417 -13.70 19.02 8.99
N LYS A 418 -12.72 19.71 8.42
CA LYS A 418 -11.44 19.99 9.10
C LYS A 418 -11.69 20.69 10.44
N GLY A 419 -10.95 20.31 11.49
CA GLY A 419 -11.02 21.01 12.79
C GLY A 419 -10.50 22.43 12.71
N GLU A 420 -10.82 23.26 13.71
CA GLU A 420 -10.34 24.66 13.74
C GLU A 420 -8.81 24.75 13.84
N GLU A 421 -8.16 23.79 14.49
CA GLU A 421 -6.69 23.72 14.57
C GLU A 421 -6.05 23.59 13.17
N ILE A 422 -6.52 22.63 12.37
CA ILE A 422 -6.07 22.43 10.98
C ILE A 422 -6.36 23.68 10.13
N ARG A 423 -7.54 24.30 10.31
CA ARG A 423 -7.89 25.54 9.58
C ARG A 423 -6.98 26.71 9.98
N ALA A 424 -6.71 26.87 11.26
CA ALA A 424 -5.82 27.91 11.79
C ALA A 424 -4.38 27.71 11.31
N ALA A 425 -3.89 26.47 11.28
CA ALA A 425 -2.59 26.14 10.71
C ALA A 425 -2.55 26.44 9.20
N GLY A 426 -3.61 26.08 8.47
CA GLY A 426 -3.76 26.37 7.04
C GLY A 426 -3.77 27.85 6.69
N ARG A 427 -4.31 28.73 7.55
CA ARG A 427 -4.27 30.19 7.36
C ARG A 427 -2.86 30.78 7.49
N LYS A 428 -1.93 30.07 8.12
CA LYS A 428 -0.52 30.48 8.30
C LYS A 428 0.39 29.99 7.17
N VAL A 429 -0.14 29.25 6.19
CA VAL A 429 0.63 28.81 5.02
C VAL A 429 0.80 30.00 4.09
N HIS A 430 2.04 30.24 3.66
CA HIS A 430 2.34 31.29 2.68
C HIS A 430 1.76 30.92 1.31
N MET A 431 1.01 31.82 0.69
CA MET A 431 0.26 31.60 -0.56
C MET A 431 0.32 32.77 -1.55
N ASP A 432 1.10 33.82 -1.24
CA ASP A 432 1.13 35.08 -2.01
C ASP A 432 1.53 34.86 -3.48
N ASP A 433 2.39 33.88 -3.72
CA ASP A 433 2.80 33.46 -5.06
C ASP A 433 1.66 32.92 -5.91
N LEU A 434 0.69 32.21 -5.30
CA LEU A 434 -0.47 31.69 -6.01
C LEU A 434 -1.58 32.72 -6.18
N TYR A 435 -1.71 33.66 -5.24
CA TYR A 435 -2.62 34.81 -5.41
C TYR A 435 -2.15 35.75 -6.53
N ALA A 436 -0.84 35.88 -6.71
CA ALA A 436 -0.25 36.68 -7.79
C ALA A 436 -0.30 35.99 -9.17
N ASP A 437 -0.58 34.68 -9.25
CA ASP A 437 -0.65 33.95 -10.52
C ASP A 437 -2.06 34.07 -11.15
N PRO A 438 -2.23 34.84 -12.25
CA PRO A 438 -3.55 35.03 -12.86
C PRO A 438 -4.14 33.74 -13.44
N VAL A 439 -3.30 32.76 -13.82
CA VAL A 439 -3.78 31.46 -14.34
C VAL A 439 -4.40 30.64 -13.22
N VAL A 440 -3.78 30.65 -12.04
CA VAL A 440 -4.30 29.98 -10.84
C VAL A 440 -5.60 30.63 -10.39
N MET A 441 -5.64 31.96 -10.34
CA MET A 441 -6.82 32.69 -9.90
C MET A 441 -7.98 32.57 -10.88
N LEU A 442 -7.73 32.58 -12.19
CA LEU A 442 -8.74 32.30 -13.21
C LEU A 442 -9.39 30.93 -12.97
N GLN A 443 -8.59 29.88 -12.76
CA GLN A 443 -9.11 28.56 -12.48
C GLN A 443 -9.86 28.51 -11.15
N HIS A 444 -9.38 29.20 -10.12
CA HIS A 444 -10.03 29.23 -8.81
C HIS A 444 -11.42 29.88 -8.87
N HIS A 445 -11.55 31.02 -9.55
CA HIS A 445 -12.81 31.76 -9.68
C HIS A 445 -13.87 31.00 -10.50
N HIS A 446 -13.45 30.23 -11.50
CA HIS A 446 -14.35 29.46 -12.37
C HIS A 446 -14.29 27.95 -12.14
N TYR A 447 -13.73 27.51 -11.00
CA TYR A 447 -13.35 26.12 -10.76
C TYR A 447 -14.48 25.13 -11.02
N LEU A 448 -15.65 25.39 -10.43
CA LEU A 448 -16.78 24.46 -10.52
C LEU A 448 -17.21 24.24 -11.98
N LEU A 449 -17.30 25.32 -12.77
CA LEU A 449 -17.71 25.25 -14.15
C LEU A 449 -16.63 24.59 -15.02
N VAL A 450 -15.40 25.09 -14.95
CA VAL A 450 -14.30 24.64 -15.81
C VAL A 450 -13.93 23.18 -15.51
N SER A 451 -13.78 22.81 -14.24
CA SER A 451 -13.40 21.45 -13.86
C SER A 451 -14.52 20.45 -14.11
N SER A 452 -15.79 20.81 -13.91
CA SER A 452 -16.91 19.91 -14.27
C SER A 452 -17.02 19.73 -15.79
N ALA A 453 -16.86 20.81 -16.57
CA ALA A 453 -16.89 20.75 -18.02
C ALA A 453 -15.72 19.91 -18.58
N LEU A 454 -14.52 20.05 -18.04
CA LEU A 454 -13.35 19.28 -18.51
C LEU A 454 -13.31 17.86 -17.97
N CYS A 455 -13.77 17.61 -16.74
CA CYS A 455 -13.80 16.27 -16.16
C CYS A 455 -14.92 15.42 -16.77
N TYR A 456 -16.13 15.95 -16.97
CA TYR A 456 -17.25 15.15 -17.47
C TYR A 456 -17.63 15.50 -18.91
N GLY A 457 -17.65 16.79 -19.25
CA GLY A 457 -18.06 17.27 -20.57
C GLY A 457 -17.07 16.89 -21.67
N LEU A 458 -15.76 17.07 -21.47
CA LEU A 458 -14.75 16.76 -22.49
C LEU A 458 -14.77 15.27 -22.92
N PRO A 459 -14.73 14.28 -22.01
CA PRO A 459 -14.86 12.88 -22.43
C PRO A 459 -16.18 12.59 -23.16
N THR A 460 -17.27 13.22 -22.74
CA THR A 460 -18.59 13.06 -23.36
C THR A 460 -18.63 13.64 -24.77
N ALA A 461 -18.08 14.85 -24.97
CA ALA A 461 -17.98 15.51 -26.26
C ALA A 461 -17.10 14.70 -27.23
N LEU A 462 -15.95 14.21 -26.77
CA LEU A 462 -15.12 13.31 -27.56
C LEU A 462 -15.86 12.01 -27.89
N GLY A 463 -16.58 11.43 -26.92
CA GLY A 463 -17.41 10.26 -27.14
C GLY A 463 -18.53 10.51 -28.17
N TYR A 464 -19.12 11.70 -28.18
CA TYR A 464 -20.13 12.09 -29.17
C TYR A 464 -19.60 12.05 -30.60
N VAL A 465 -18.37 12.55 -30.83
CA VAL A 465 -17.69 12.47 -32.13
C VAL A 465 -17.54 11.03 -32.62
N TYR A 466 -17.34 10.07 -31.71
CA TYR A 466 -17.20 8.64 -32.01
C TYR A 466 -18.51 7.83 -31.84
N GLY A 467 -19.66 8.48 -31.63
CA GLY A 467 -20.95 7.81 -31.48
C GLY A 467 -21.14 7.05 -30.16
N CYS A 468 -20.31 7.30 -29.14
CA CYS A 468 -20.31 6.61 -27.85
C CYS A 468 -20.45 7.55 -26.63
N ALA A 469 -21.07 8.73 -26.80
CA ALA A 469 -21.16 9.78 -25.77
C ALA A 469 -21.60 9.29 -24.38
N TRP A 470 -22.66 8.47 -24.32
CA TRP A 470 -23.19 7.93 -23.07
C TRP A 470 -22.17 7.02 -22.37
N THR A 471 -21.56 6.11 -23.12
CA THR A 471 -20.53 5.20 -22.63
C THR A 471 -19.28 5.98 -22.19
N ALA A 472 -18.91 7.02 -22.94
CA ALA A 472 -17.79 7.89 -22.61
C ALA A 472 -18.02 8.73 -21.34
N TYR A 473 -19.23 9.26 -21.11
CA TYR A 473 -19.57 9.98 -19.88
C TYR A 473 -19.35 9.10 -18.64
N TRP A 474 -19.93 7.89 -18.63
CA TRP A 474 -19.86 7.03 -17.45
C TRP A 474 -18.50 6.35 -17.26
N VAL A 475 -17.83 5.95 -18.35
CA VAL A 475 -16.54 5.27 -18.29
C VAL A 475 -15.39 6.29 -18.23
N ALA A 476 -15.24 7.11 -19.27
CA ALA A 476 -14.12 8.05 -19.40
C ALA A 476 -14.32 9.37 -18.62
N GLY A 477 -15.56 9.70 -18.23
CA GLY A 477 -15.89 10.77 -17.29
C GLY A 477 -15.85 10.29 -15.84
N VAL A 478 -16.88 9.55 -15.43
CA VAL A 478 -17.13 9.21 -14.01
C VAL A 478 -16.19 8.14 -13.46
N LEU A 479 -16.08 6.97 -14.10
CA LEU A 479 -15.19 5.90 -13.65
C LEU A 479 -13.73 6.34 -13.67
N ARG A 480 -13.28 7.01 -14.74
CA ARG A 480 -11.93 7.57 -14.84
C ARG A 480 -11.61 8.54 -13.72
N TYR A 481 -12.53 9.46 -13.41
CA TYR A 481 -12.39 10.40 -12.29
C TYR A 481 -12.23 9.65 -10.97
N CYS A 482 -13.08 8.64 -10.71
CA CYS A 482 -13.00 7.80 -9.52
C CYS A 482 -11.65 7.07 -9.41
N CYS A 483 -11.18 6.44 -10.49
CA CYS A 483 -9.87 5.77 -10.53
C CYS A 483 -8.72 6.74 -10.28
N LEU A 484 -8.78 7.96 -10.82
CA LEU A 484 -7.75 8.97 -10.63
C LEU A 484 -7.74 9.51 -9.19
N LEU A 485 -8.91 9.70 -8.57
CA LEU A 485 -9.01 10.03 -7.14
C LEU A 485 -8.31 8.99 -6.28
N HIS A 486 -8.63 7.70 -6.46
CA HIS A 486 -8.00 6.64 -5.69
C HIS A 486 -6.49 6.55 -5.92
N ALA A 487 -6.02 6.76 -7.16
CA ALA A 487 -4.60 6.82 -7.45
C ALA A 487 -3.89 7.93 -6.67
N THR A 488 -4.48 9.14 -6.62
CA THR A 488 -3.92 10.23 -5.81
C THR A 488 -4.03 9.95 -4.32
N TRP A 489 -5.16 9.43 -3.84
CA TRP A 489 -5.36 9.12 -2.42
C TRP A 489 -4.47 7.98 -1.92
N MET A 490 -4.01 7.09 -2.79
CA MET A 490 -2.99 6.10 -2.45
C MET A 490 -1.64 6.75 -2.10
N VAL A 491 -1.35 7.96 -2.59
CA VAL A 491 -0.15 8.71 -2.19
C VAL A 491 -0.26 9.07 -0.70
N ASN A 492 -1.41 9.61 -0.28
CA ASN A 492 -1.64 10.00 1.13
C ASN A 492 -1.71 8.79 2.07
N SER A 493 -2.19 7.63 1.60
CA SER A 493 -2.40 6.46 2.45
C SER A 493 -1.35 5.36 2.25
N ALA A 494 -1.34 4.71 1.08
CA ALA A 494 -0.45 3.59 0.82
C ALA A 494 1.02 4.01 0.83
N ALA A 495 1.36 5.19 0.31
CA ALA A 495 2.74 5.69 0.32
C ALA A 495 3.17 6.28 1.69
N HIS A 496 2.28 6.42 2.68
CA HIS A 496 2.67 6.69 4.07
C HIS A 496 2.77 5.41 4.90
N LEU A 497 2.01 4.37 4.57
CA LEU A 497 1.95 3.16 5.41
C LEU A 497 2.85 2.03 4.93
N TRP A 498 3.00 1.84 3.61
CA TRP A 498 3.65 0.68 3.03
C TRP A 498 4.72 1.06 2.00
N GLY A 499 5.95 0.59 2.25
CA GLY A 499 7.09 0.81 1.37
C GLY A 499 8.41 0.76 2.13
N TYR A 500 9.48 1.21 1.47
CA TYR A 500 10.81 1.35 2.09
C TYR A 500 11.15 2.84 2.30
N ARG A 501 12.01 3.15 3.28
CA ARG A 501 12.31 4.53 3.71
C ARG A 501 13.82 4.80 3.70
N PRO A 502 14.43 4.96 2.52
CA PRO A 502 15.88 4.99 2.40
C PRO A 502 16.50 6.36 2.69
N TYR A 503 15.73 7.46 2.82
CA TYR A 503 16.23 8.81 3.07
C TYR A 503 15.88 9.31 4.47
N LEU A 504 14.60 9.22 4.84
CA LEU A 504 14.08 9.63 6.15
C LEU A 504 13.38 8.45 6.82
N PRO A 505 14.09 7.64 7.64
CA PRO A 505 13.53 6.43 8.23
C PRO A 505 12.53 6.73 9.36
N ASP A 506 12.59 7.92 9.95
CA ASP A 506 11.83 8.31 11.13
C ASP A 506 10.46 8.94 10.83
N ILE A 507 10.09 9.09 9.55
CA ILE A 507 8.78 9.60 9.12
C ILE A 507 7.99 8.51 8.39
N LEU A 508 6.67 8.64 8.28
CA LEU A 508 5.85 7.62 7.62
C LEU A 508 6.00 7.55 6.08
N PRO A 509 6.17 8.64 5.31
CA PRO A 509 6.36 8.58 3.86
C PRO A 509 7.36 7.52 3.41
N ALA A 510 6.96 6.71 2.43
CA ALA A 510 7.63 5.51 1.98
C ALA A 510 7.64 5.41 0.44
N GLU A 511 8.71 4.84 -0.08
CA GLU A 511 8.84 4.52 -1.50
C GLU A 511 7.94 3.34 -1.87
N ASN A 512 7.03 3.55 -2.82
CA ASN A 512 6.04 2.57 -3.26
C ASN A 512 5.85 2.61 -4.79
N TRP A 513 6.40 1.61 -5.48
CA TRP A 513 6.37 1.53 -6.94
C TRP A 513 4.96 1.34 -7.53
N LEU A 514 4.04 0.69 -6.81
CA LEU A 514 2.65 0.54 -7.25
C LEU A 514 1.94 1.89 -7.25
N VAL A 515 2.16 2.68 -6.20
CA VAL A 515 1.67 4.06 -6.14
C VAL A 515 2.27 4.87 -7.28
N SER A 516 3.58 4.71 -7.57
CA SER A 516 4.24 5.43 -8.67
C SER A 516 3.60 5.12 -10.02
N PHE A 517 3.18 3.87 -10.25
CA PHE A 517 2.52 3.46 -11.49
C PHE A 517 1.16 4.12 -11.67
N PHE A 518 0.28 4.04 -10.67
CA PHE A 518 -1.07 4.61 -10.77
C PHE A 518 -1.07 6.14 -10.65
N ALA A 519 -0.23 6.71 -9.79
CA ALA A 519 -0.11 8.15 -9.55
C ALA A 519 0.95 8.82 -10.45
N VAL A 520 1.26 8.25 -11.62
CA VAL A 520 2.04 8.90 -12.69
C VAL A 520 3.44 9.38 -12.25
N GLY A 521 4.02 8.76 -11.22
CA GLY A 521 5.36 9.09 -10.69
C GLY A 521 5.44 9.47 -9.22
N GLU A 522 4.31 9.63 -8.52
CA GLU A 522 4.29 10.18 -7.15
C GLU A 522 4.47 9.13 -6.03
N GLY A 523 4.89 7.91 -6.37
CA GLY A 523 5.09 6.84 -5.40
C GLY A 523 6.44 6.88 -4.67
N TRP A 524 7.39 7.68 -5.14
CA TRP A 524 8.71 7.82 -4.53
C TRP A 524 8.67 8.82 -3.36
N HIS A 525 7.82 8.49 -2.37
CA HIS A 525 7.31 9.46 -1.43
C HIS A 525 8.27 9.77 -0.27
N ASN A 526 9.15 8.84 0.12
CA ASN A 526 10.18 9.13 1.13
C ASN A 526 11.23 10.11 0.58
N PHE A 527 11.65 9.93 -0.67
CA PHE A 527 12.50 10.87 -1.40
C PHE A 527 11.80 12.22 -1.50
N HIS A 528 10.55 12.23 -1.92
CA HIS A 528 9.80 13.47 -2.09
C HIS A 528 9.72 14.29 -0.80
N HIS A 529 9.44 13.64 0.34
CA HIS A 529 9.44 14.31 1.63
C HIS A 529 10.84 14.74 2.09
N ALA A 530 11.89 14.02 1.70
CA ALA A 530 13.28 14.42 1.97
C ALA A 530 13.75 15.60 1.12
N TYR A 531 13.26 15.69 -0.12
CA TYR A 531 13.68 16.68 -1.13
C TYR A 531 12.46 17.26 -1.85
N PRO A 532 11.58 18.02 -1.16
CA PRO A 532 10.32 18.47 -1.72
C PRO A 532 10.47 19.43 -2.91
N TYR A 533 11.63 20.08 -3.02
CA TYR A 533 11.98 21.00 -4.12
C TYR A 533 12.47 20.29 -5.40
N ASP A 534 12.73 18.98 -5.37
CA ASP A 534 13.20 18.23 -6.55
C ASP A 534 12.08 18.08 -7.59
N TYR A 535 12.31 18.54 -8.82
CA TYR A 535 11.31 18.53 -9.89
C TYR A 535 10.91 17.12 -10.37
N SER A 536 11.72 16.11 -10.06
CA SER A 536 11.41 14.72 -10.40
C SER A 536 10.67 14.02 -9.26
N ALA A 537 10.63 14.59 -8.05
CA ALA A 537 10.14 13.94 -6.83
C ALA A 537 10.72 12.53 -6.61
N SER A 538 11.92 12.24 -7.15
CA SER A 538 12.54 10.90 -7.14
C SER A 538 14.01 10.92 -7.52
N GLU A 539 14.80 9.96 -7.03
CA GLU A 539 16.21 9.81 -7.42
C GLU A 539 16.39 9.29 -8.86
N TYR A 540 15.38 8.64 -9.41
CA TYR A 540 15.52 7.80 -10.61
C TYR A 540 15.17 8.48 -11.94
N GLY A 541 14.53 9.65 -11.92
CA GLY A 541 14.02 10.27 -13.14
C GLY A 541 12.92 9.44 -13.82
N PHE A 542 12.75 9.65 -15.13
CA PHE A 542 11.68 9.01 -15.94
C PHE A 542 11.68 7.48 -15.90
N TRP A 543 12.86 6.86 -15.95
CA TRP A 543 13.04 5.42 -16.24
C TRP A 543 12.52 4.46 -15.16
N LYS A 544 12.23 4.96 -13.95
CA LYS A 544 11.57 4.17 -12.90
C LYS A 544 10.17 4.69 -12.64
N ILE A 545 9.29 4.47 -13.61
CA ILE A 545 7.84 4.66 -13.46
C ILE A 545 7.50 6.09 -13.02
N ASN A 546 8.12 7.09 -13.66
CA ASN A 546 7.87 8.50 -13.39
C ASN A 546 7.58 9.26 -14.68
N LEU A 547 6.39 9.01 -15.22
CA LEU A 547 5.94 9.62 -16.48
C LEU A 547 5.92 11.15 -16.38
N THR A 548 5.61 11.69 -15.21
CA THR A 548 5.63 13.15 -14.95
C THR A 548 7.00 13.75 -15.23
N THR A 549 8.10 13.14 -14.77
CA THR A 549 9.45 13.64 -15.05
C THR A 549 9.75 13.63 -16.54
N GLY A 550 9.42 12.55 -17.26
CA GLY A 550 9.65 12.48 -18.71
C GLY A 550 8.86 13.54 -19.48
N PHE A 551 7.62 13.83 -19.06
CA PHE A 551 6.82 14.92 -19.62
C PHE A 551 7.48 16.28 -19.38
N LEU A 552 7.93 16.55 -18.14
CA LEU A 552 8.63 17.80 -17.81
C LEU A 552 9.94 17.95 -18.60
N ASP A 553 10.70 16.87 -18.78
CA ASP A 553 11.94 16.88 -19.55
C ASP A 553 11.71 17.18 -21.03
N ALA A 554 10.65 16.60 -21.63
CA ALA A 554 10.26 16.89 -23.00
C ALA A 554 9.82 18.35 -23.16
N CYS A 555 9.01 18.87 -22.23
CA CYS A 555 8.60 20.28 -22.23
C CYS A 555 9.79 21.24 -22.06
N ALA A 556 10.79 20.87 -21.26
CA ALA A 556 12.02 21.65 -21.12
C ALA A 556 12.81 21.70 -22.42
N ALA A 557 12.91 20.56 -23.13
CA ALA A 557 13.65 20.47 -24.39
C ALA A 557 13.08 21.37 -25.49
N VAL A 558 11.77 21.64 -25.46
CA VAL A 558 11.09 22.57 -26.39
C VAL A 558 10.92 23.99 -25.82
N GLY A 559 11.55 24.30 -24.69
CA GLY A 559 11.56 25.66 -24.11
C GLY A 559 10.28 26.10 -23.40
N LEU A 560 9.37 25.17 -23.06
CA LEU A 560 8.12 25.50 -22.35
C LEU A 560 8.33 25.71 -20.84
N LEU A 561 9.43 25.18 -20.30
CA LEU A 561 9.80 25.32 -18.89
C LEU A 561 11.33 25.34 -18.69
N SER A 562 11.77 25.90 -17.58
CA SER A 562 13.18 26.15 -17.22
C SER A 562 13.42 25.94 -15.71
N ALA A 563 14.66 26.19 -15.26
CA ALA A 563 15.03 26.22 -13.84
C ALA A 563 14.62 24.98 -13.02
N ARG A 564 14.67 23.78 -13.63
CA ARG A 564 14.38 22.51 -12.96
C ARG A 564 15.39 22.26 -11.84
N LYS A 565 14.92 22.17 -10.60
CA LYS A 565 15.73 21.91 -9.40
C LYS A 565 15.89 20.40 -9.20
N LYS A 566 17.13 19.91 -9.14
CA LYS A 566 17.44 18.49 -8.92
C LYS A 566 18.24 18.34 -7.64
N ALA A 567 17.75 17.55 -6.70
CA ALA A 567 18.44 17.29 -5.45
C ALA A 567 19.63 16.35 -5.66
N LEU A 568 20.63 16.47 -4.78
CA LEU A 568 21.72 15.50 -4.63
C LEU A 568 21.37 14.52 -3.49
N PRO A 569 20.73 13.37 -3.79
CA PRO A 569 20.17 12.54 -2.74
C PRO A 569 21.23 11.86 -1.89
N ARG A 570 20.95 11.82 -0.59
CA ARG A 570 21.76 11.14 0.41
C ARG A 570 20.89 10.20 1.23
N ARG A 571 21.24 8.92 1.21
CA ARG A 571 20.51 7.89 1.98
C ARG A 571 20.75 8.05 3.47
N ALA A 572 19.77 7.64 4.27
CA ALA A 572 19.86 7.57 5.72
C ALA A 572 21.11 6.79 6.15
N GLY A 573 21.86 7.35 7.09
CA GLY A 573 23.10 6.74 7.58
C GLY A 573 24.30 6.81 6.61
N ALA A 574 24.17 7.42 5.42
CA ALA A 574 25.32 7.67 4.57
C ALA A 574 26.31 8.60 5.31
N PRO A 575 27.63 8.34 5.24
CA PRO A 575 28.63 9.17 5.90
C PRO A 575 28.55 10.63 5.41
N PRO A 576 28.85 11.61 6.28
CA PRO A 576 28.94 13.00 5.86
C PRO A 576 29.92 13.14 4.70
N PRO A 577 29.68 14.10 3.78
CA PRO A 577 30.66 14.37 2.73
C PRO A 577 32.03 14.59 3.36
N PRO A 578 33.12 14.13 2.71
CA PRO A 578 34.46 14.22 3.30
C PRO A 578 34.82 15.65 3.70
N ARG A 579 34.83 15.93 5.01
CA ARG A 579 35.11 17.26 5.58
C ARG A 579 36.53 17.76 5.32
N ALA A 580 37.43 16.87 4.87
CA ALA A 580 38.84 17.18 4.62
C ALA A 580 39.10 17.96 3.34
N LYS A 581 38.13 18.05 2.42
CA LYS A 581 38.26 18.79 1.15
C LYS A 581 37.53 20.14 1.15
N LEU A 582 36.87 20.52 2.25
CA LEU A 582 36.15 21.79 2.34
C LEU A 582 37.12 22.93 2.65
N PRO A 583 37.01 24.09 2.00
CA PRO A 583 37.76 25.29 2.36
C PRO A 583 37.54 25.67 3.82
N GLU A 584 38.59 26.13 4.49
CA GLU A 584 38.51 26.65 5.86
C GLU A 584 38.22 28.14 5.84
N TYR A 585 37.32 28.57 6.72
CA TYR A 585 36.98 29.97 6.94
C TYR A 585 37.18 30.30 8.42
N THR A 586 37.70 31.48 8.71
CA THR A 586 37.60 32.07 10.06
C THR A 586 36.25 32.78 10.21
N MET A 587 35.81 33.02 11.46
CA MET A 587 34.62 33.87 11.69
C MET A 587 34.79 35.30 11.14
N ALA A 588 36.03 35.78 11.02
CA ALA A 588 36.31 37.08 10.40
C ALA A 588 36.03 37.03 8.89
N ASP A 589 36.42 35.95 8.20
CA ASP A 589 36.15 35.75 6.78
C ASP A 589 34.65 35.66 6.50
N VAL A 590 33.93 34.87 7.30
CA VAL A 590 32.46 34.74 7.18
C VAL A 590 31.78 36.11 7.35
N LYS A 591 32.23 36.92 8.33
CA LYS A 591 31.69 38.26 8.59
C LYS A 591 32.07 39.27 7.50
N ALA A 592 33.27 39.17 6.93
CA ALA A 592 33.72 40.04 5.84
C ALA A 592 32.95 39.77 4.54
N CYS A 593 32.79 38.49 4.16
CA CYS A 593 32.01 38.09 2.99
C CYS A 593 30.53 38.47 3.11
N ALA A 594 29.96 38.34 4.32
CA ALA A 594 28.61 38.79 4.65
C ALA A 594 28.37 40.28 4.39
N ASN A 595 29.39 41.12 4.57
CA ASN A 595 29.30 42.57 4.36
C ASN A 595 29.51 42.97 2.88
N GLN A 596 30.02 42.07 2.03
CA GLN A 596 30.41 42.39 0.65
C GLN A 596 29.41 41.92 -0.42
N ALA A 597 28.47 41.00 -0.09
CA ALA A 597 27.23 40.63 -0.80
C ALA A 597 26.87 39.12 -0.68
N ALA A 598 27.73 38.29 -0.07
CA ALA A 598 27.46 36.86 0.08
C ALA A 598 26.73 36.58 1.39
N ALA A 599 25.57 35.93 1.37
CA ALA A 599 24.79 35.61 2.56
C ALA A 599 25.38 34.40 3.33
N LEU A 600 26.61 34.54 3.83
CA LEU A 600 27.27 33.46 4.58
C LEU A 600 26.78 33.39 6.03
N MET A 601 26.58 32.16 6.54
CA MET A 601 26.30 31.89 7.95
C MET A 601 26.89 30.56 8.40
N VAL A 602 26.98 30.35 9.71
CA VAL A 602 27.55 29.13 10.30
C VAL A 602 26.48 28.31 11.01
N VAL A 603 26.45 27.00 10.77
CA VAL A 603 25.61 26.03 11.50
C VAL A 603 26.43 24.77 11.78
N ASP A 604 26.50 24.35 13.04
CA ASP A 604 27.26 23.18 13.51
C ASP A 604 28.74 23.18 13.03
N GLY A 605 29.37 24.36 13.01
CA GLY A 605 30.77 24.53 12.59
C GLY A 605 31.02 24.43 11.08
N LEU A 606 29.97 24.41 10.25
CA LEU A 606 30.05 24.47 8.80
C LEU A 606 29.60 25.84 8.29
N VAL A 607 30.22 26.29 7.19
CA VAL A 607 29.89 27.56 6.55
C VAL A 607 28.96 27.29 5.37
N TYR A 608 27.84 28.01 5.34
CA TYR A 608 26.83 27.90 4.31
C TYR A 608 26.66 29.22 3.59
N ASP A 609 26.63 29.17 2.27
CA ASP A 609 26.25 30.29 1.42
C ASP A 609 24.77 30.19 1.07
N VAL A 610 23.93 30.96 1.76
CA VAL A 610 22.48 30.96 1.52
C VAL A 610 22.04 32.06 0.56
N THR A 611 22.97 32.60 -0.24
CA THR A 611 22.65 33.60 -1.27
C THR A 611 21.63 33.02 -2.25
N GLY A 612 20.51 33.72 -2.45
CA GLY A 612 19.40 33.26 -3.29
C GLY A 612 18.43 32.26 -2.62
N PHE A 613 18.79 31.64 -1.48
CA PHE A 613 17.86 30.82 -0.70
C PHE A 613 16.89 31.66 0.16
N GLU A 614 17.21 32.94 0.35
CA GLU A 614 16.44 33.88 1.18
C GLU A 614 14.95 33.93 0.84
N GLU A 615 14.65 33.91 -0.47
CA GLU A 615 13.28 33.95 -1.02
C GLU A 615 12.58 32.59 -0.98
N LEU A 616 13.34 31.52 -0.78
CA LEU A 616 12.86 30.15 -0.69
C LEU A 616 12.69 29.69 0.76
N HIS A 617 13.26 30.40 1.72
CA HIS A 617 13.21 30.04 3.13
C HIS A 617 11.78 30.19 3.71
N PRO A 618 11.17 29.13 4.28
CA PRO A 618 9.78 29.17 4.76
C PRO A 618 9.50 30.19 5.88
N GLY A 619 10.54 30.61 6.61
CA GLY A 619 10.45 31.67 7.62
C GLY A 619 10.62 33.09 7.07
N GLY A 620 10.83 33.23 5.76
CA GLY A 620 11.11 34.48 5.06
C GLY A 620 12.57 34.94 5.19
N ALA A 621 12.99 35.79 4.26
CA ALA A 621 14.35 36.32 4.16
C ALA A 621 14.80 37.10 5.40
N LYS A 622 13.88 37.76 6.11
CA LYS A 622 14.19 38.61 7.27
C LYS A 622 14.86 37.84 8.41
N ILE A 623 14.46 36.58 8.62
CA ILE A 623 15.03 35.74 9.68
C ILE A 623 16.47 35.36 9.33
N LEU A 624 16.73 34.98 8.07
CA LEU A 624 18.07 34.62 7.61
C LEU A 624 19.04 35.80 7.69
N ARG A 625 18.61 36.99 7.24
CA ARG A 625 19.42 38.22 7.27
C ARG A 625 19.93 38.60 8.65
N ALA A 626 19.23 38.22 9.72
CA ALA A 626 19.69 38.46 11.10
C ALA A 626 20.97 37.68 11.46
N TYR A 627 21.25 36.60 10.73
CA TYR A 627 22.35 35.66 10.99
C TYR A 627 23.48 35.72 9.96
N TYR A 628 23.46 36.65 9.00
CA TYR A 628 24.57 36.84 8.08
C TYR A 628 25.84 37.21 8.84
N GLY A 629 26.94 36.53 8.52
CA GLY A 629 28.22 36.70 9.19
C GLY A 629 28.30 36.12 10.60
N LYS A 630 27.29 35.33 11.04
CA LYS A 630 27.16 34.84 12.42
C LYS A 630 26.96 33.33 12.49
N ASP A 631 27.16 32.80 13.70
CA ASP A 631 26.79 31.44 14.06
C ASP A 631 25.28 31.36 14.38
N ALA A 632 24.55 30.66 13.51
CA ALA A 632 23.13 30.41 13.60
C ALA A 632 22.80 29.05 14.24
N THR A 633 23.78 28.28 14.73
CA THR A 633 23.58 26.91 15.25
C THR A 633 22.48 26.86 16.30
N ARG A 634 22.50 27.76 17.29
CA ARG A 634 21.48 27.79 18.34
C ARG A 634 20.09 28.13 17.79
N ALA A 635 20.00 28.99 16.77
CA ALA A 635 18.74 29.36 16.13
C ALA A 635 18.21 28.26 15.22
N PHE A 636 19.11 27.51 14.58
CA PHE A 636 18.78 26.39 13.72
C PHE A 636 18.36 25.15 14.52
N ARG A 637 19.01 24.90 15.66
CA ARG A 637 18.79 23.73 16.54
C ARG A 637 17.82 23.99 17.69
N GLY A 638 17.53 25.25 18.05
CA GLY A 638 16.82 25.60 19.29
C GLY A 638 15.49 26.34 19.09
N GLY A 639 14.66 26.32 20.15
CA GLY A 639 13.45 27.15 20.28
C GLY A 639 12.29 26.72 19.36
N THR A 640 11.51 27.71 18.88
CA THR A 640 10.39 27.56 17.94
C THR A 640 10.79 27.12 16.53
N HIS A 641 12.11 27.08 16.26
CA HIS A 641 12.70 26.83 14.94
C HIS A 641 13.60 25.59 14.94
N ALA A 642 13.36 24.60 15.81
CA ALA A 642 14.05 23.31 15.72
C ALA A 642 13.79 22.68 14.34
N HIS A 643 14.76 22.81 13.44
CA HIS A 643 14.62 22.44 12.04
C HIS A 643 14.51 20.91 11.90
N THR A 644 13.67 20.47 10.96
CA THR A 644 13.46 19.04 10.68
C THR A 644 14.68 18.45 9.96
N SER A 645 14.79 17.12 9.95
CA SER A 645 15.79 16.39 9.15
C SER A 645 15.72 16.73 7.64
N VAL A 646 14.57 17.17 7.15
CA VAL A 646 14.39 17.71 5.78
C VAL A 646 15.18 19.01 5.60
N ALA A 647 15.09 19.93 6.56
CA ALA A 647 15.83 21.18 6.53
C ALA A 647 17.33 20.95 6.71
N ASP A 648 17.75 19.95 7.49
CA ASP A 648 19.14 19.50 7.55
C ASP A 648 19.65 19.05 6.17
N ASN A 649 18.87 18.22 5.46
CA ASN A 649 19.24 17.74 4.12
C ASN A 649 19.36 18.88 3.10
N LEU A 650 18.42 19.84 3.13
CA LEU A 650 18.46 21.01 2.27
C LEU A 650 19.66 21.91 2.59
N LEU A 651 19.97 22.12 3.87
CA LEU A 651 21.08 22.96 4.29
C LEU A 651 22.42 22.46 3.74
N GLN A 652 22.59 21.13 3.59
CA GLN A 652 23.81 20.55 3.03
C GLN A 652 24.12 21.01 1.59
N GLU A 653 23.10 21.37 0.78
CA GLU A 653 23.32 21.86 -0.59
C GLU A 653 24.02 23.22 -0.63
N TYR A 654 23.94 23.98 0.46
CA TYR A 654 24.53 25.31 0.59
C TYR A 654 25.90 25.31 1.28
N CYS A 655 26.44 24.14 1.61
CA CYS A 655 27.70 24.03 2.34
C CYS A 655 28.89 24.42 1.44
N VAL A 656 29.58 25.50 1.80
CA VAL A 656 30.73 26.04 1.05
C VAL A 656 32.06 25.87 1.77
N GLY A 657 32.04 25.49 3.06
CA GLY A 657 33.26 25.38 3.84
C GLY A 657 33.03 24.88 5.26
N ARG A 658 34.13 24.87 6.03
CA ARG A 658 34.11 24.60 7.47
C ARG A 658 34.76 25.74 8.23
N LEU A 659 34.36 25.93 9.47
CA LEU A 659 35.06 26.85 10.35
C LEU A 659 36.45 26.28 10.68
N ALA A 660 37.49 27.10 10.59
CA ALA A 660 38.80 26.77 11.14
C ALA A 660 38.65 26.52 12.65
N ALA A 661 39.27 25.46 13.17
CA ALA A 661 39.26 25.20 14.60
C ALA A 661 39.90 26.40 15.32
N SER A 662 39.20 26.99 16.30
CA SER A 662 39.82 28.06 17.09
C SER A 662 41.02 27.47 17.81
N ALA A 663 42.19 28.07 17.60
CA ALA A 663 43.31 27.89 18.50
C ALA A 663 42.92 28.50 19.85
N SER A 664 42.36 27.68 20.74
CA SER A 664 42.13 28.06 22.13
C SER A 664 42.49 26.89 23.03
N GLY A 665 43.64 27.00 23.70
CA GLY A 665 44.02 26.10 24.78
C GLY A 665 45.47 25.60 24.82
N LYS A 666 46.46 26.38 24.37
CA LYS A 666 47.82 26.34 24.91
C LYS A 666 48.22 27.79 25.18
N ASP A 667 48.31 28.09 26.46
CA ASP A 667 48.89 29.26 27.12
C ASP A 667 47.88 30.01 28.01
N GLU A 668 48.15 29.83 29.32
CA GLU A 668 47.65 30.45 30.56
C GLU A 668 46.25 30.10 31.10
#